data_AF-A0A350M5L0-F1
#
_entry.id   AF-A0A350M5L0-F1
#
_cell.length_a   1.000
_cell.length_b   1.000
_cell.length_c   1.000
_cell.angle_alpha   90.00
_cell.angle_beta   90.00
_cell.angle_gamma   90.00
#
_symmetry.space_group_name_H-M   'P 1'
#
loop_
_entity.id
_entity.type
_entity.pdbx_description
1 polymer ?
#
loop_
_entity_poly.entity_id
_entity_poly.type
_entity_poly.pdbx_seq_one_letter_code
_entity_poly.pdbx_strand_id
1 'polypeptide(L)'
;DRLNRHVVLKIFFHESANNSPQAQQQLFREARQIAGLNHSAVLPVLDFIFEENSSIIVMPYMAGGSLAERMKKKNEPLSIGEIVSIVRDIASALDYLHHRGITYKNLTPNHVFLDEKNNAAISSADILVPLSSSENSTLSGISGNLAYISPEQVTGKRVGKRSDTYSLGILLFELLVDKQPFDADTPVKMIERILNEPIPNIRQINPNLHAGIENVFEKALAKNPDERYLETMDLANDLLKLYPENLYPKDKLPLSKNIIIDGDVDPIHMRGNESSAKRGVKEDKAKPPSTTFKDRSVTQDSEDILSASSSPDTQENQSEESEIVVATDSSVAVGNIQIGGSVSGNIVIGVEYNQISGLVNKAEPRRILNAGFAKVGGPRLNRNQALLSNNPYDLLVDVGPPWRQDGNLVIKSEQAYFPEDKLPEDQQGYQVRVVFVAEDFSPRLSTTEIWVPAKAGQSYPFENGERASASGAVKLRVKAPKLGLFKRQGSAHGRLCLYYKGQLIQSALVSVGITNSQNVKLKKPNKIEVDYVIAGNFEDTKRLSDRQVQFGNNEIRPISVGLTLNDDGSGRHRILATYHLNSKEETTIPPAWAPYDSQSAQQTLLEFRKVMTDCYTGLSETFGKNRKDFSYDLLELAKLGDQLRTLALSGLDVSESGRTVAIWRQGLLDALKTGTVIQIARTGPANYIFPWALVYDIPLPEPDKAKLCKVIEEWNGNGIREKEAEMGCPYQDEEWHKQNIICPYGFWGLKHIIEQPTGALHKQDSRWVFDVTDKISIGKEVDLGVGVTNDIDQTARDSHLNQLVANMRARLNPLQPAYDRNNARIMLQAPEIVYFLCHGEVDTKQTPFLSIGEHILDPNYSIFPNTLEQWSYGGLNLPHWQQVRPLVFINGCHTTQLQPGIVLNFVSAFADLGASGVIGTEVSVRADMAMTIAEAILTRIGNDMEIGHAIREMRWEMVNRGNLLGLAYTPYCLANLHIERDN
;
A
#
# COMPACT_ATOMS: atom_id res chain seq x y z
N ASP A 1 16.96 24.15 1.90
CA ASP A 1 17.47 25.29 2.72
C ASP A 1 18.37 24.86 3.86
N ARG A 2 17.96 23.93 4.74
CA ARG A 2 18.57 23.65 6.07
C ARG A 2 20.07 23.32 6.15
N LEU A 3 20.84 23.21 5.06
CA LEU A 3 22.22 22.69 5.07
C LEU A 3 23.28 23.42 4.21
N ASN A 4 22.90 24.30 3.27
CA ASN A 4 23.81 24.92 2.27
C ASN A 4 24.85 23.96 1.67
N ARG A 5 24.41 23.03 0.81
CA ARG A 5 25.27 22.06 0.13
C ARG A 5 24.96 21.99 -1.35
N HIS A 6 26.00 22.01 -2.17
CA HIS A 6 25.91 21.66 -3.58
C HIS A 6 25.80 20.13 -3.73
N VAL A 7 25.00 19.69 -4.70
CA VAL A 7 24.84 18.29 -5.08
C VAL A 7 24.98 18.17 -6.59
N VAL A 8 25.35 16.98 -7.04
CA VAL A 8 25.25 16.59 -8.45
C VAL A 8 23.91 15.89 -8.65
N LEU A 9 23.14 16.39 -9.62
CA LEU A 9 22.01 15.66 -10.21
C LEU A 9 22.50 14.95 -11.48
N LYS A 10 22.34 13.63 -11.57
CA LYS A 10 22.57 12.84 -12.79
C LYS A 10 21.24 12.34 -13.32
N ILE A 11 20.85 12.82 -14.50
CA ILE A 11 19.54 12.54 -15.11
C ILE A 11 19.67 11.43 -16.16
N PHE A 12 18.86 10.38 -16.03
CA PHE A 12 18.68 9.30 -16.98
C PHE A 12 17.28 9.41 -17.60
N PHE A 13 17.18 9.63 -18.91
CA PHE A 13 15.89 9.66 -19.60
C PHE A 13 15.47 8.25 -20.03
N HIS A 14 14.21 7.90 -19.80
CA HIS A 14 13.65 6.61 -20.20
C HIS A 14 13.06 6.73 -21.61
N GLU A 15 13.67 6.07 -22.60
CA GLU A 15 13.01 5.89 -23.89
C GLU A 15 11.70 5.10 -23.70
N SER A 16 10.65 5.46 -24.45
CA SER A 16 9.26 5.05 -24.19
C SER A 16 8.98 3.54 -24.25
N ALA A 17 9.92 2.73 -24.74
CA ALA A 17 9.86 1.27 -24.70
C ALA A 17 10.50 0.63 -23.44
N ASN A 18 11.36 1.35 -22.72
CA ASN A 18 12.11 0.84 -21.56
C ASN A 18 11.49 1.23 -20.20
N ASN A 19 10.45 2.07 -20.19
CA ASN A 19 9.82 2.64 -19.00
C ASN A 19 8.91 1.63 -18.26
N SER A 20 9.41 0.41 -18.08
CA SER A 20 8.70 -0.70 -17.44
C SER A 20 8.84 -0.63 -15.91
N PRO A 21 7.77 -0.93 -15.14
CA PRO A 21 7.86 -1.05 -13.68
C PRO A 21 8.92 -2.08 -13.22
N GLN A 22 9.22 -3.07 -14.05
CA GLN A 22 10.25 -4.08 -13.82
C GLN A 22 11.65 -3.46 -13.83
N ALA A 23 11.97 -2.60 -14.81
CA ALA A 23 13.25 -1.88 -14.87
C ALA A 23 13.40 -0.91 -13.69
N GLN A 24 12.34 -0.16 -13.36
CA GLN A 24 12.34 0.75 -12.20
C GLN A 24 12.50 -0.02 -10.87
N GLN A 25 11.82 -1.17 -10.70
CA GLN A 25 11.99 -2.03 -9.53
C GLN A 25 13.38 -2.69 -9.45
N GLN A 26 13.99 -3.05 -10.58
CA GLN A 26 15.37 -3.55 -10.60
C GLN A 26 16.35 -2.46 -10.16
N LEU A 27 16.24 -1.26 -10.77
CA LEU A 27 17.02 -0.09 -10.40
C LEU A 27 16.90 0.22 -8.90
N PHE A 28 15.69 0.11 -8.33
CA PHE A 28 15.45 0.34 -6.90
C PHE A 28 15.99 -0.77 -5.98
N ARG A 29 16.01 -2.04 -6.43
CA ARG A 29 16.67 -3.14 -5.69
C ARG A 29 18.18 -2.97 -5.67
N GLU A 30 18.76 -2.60 -6.80
CA GLU A 30 20.19 -2.34 -6.94
C GLU A 30 20.58 -1.06 -6.15
N ALA A 31 19.73 -0.02 -6.18
CA ALA A 31 19.86 1.18 -5.34
C ALA A 31 19.90 0.84 -3.84
N ARG A 32 19.01 -0.06 -3.37
CA ARG A 32 19.03 -0.56 -1.97
C ARG A 32 20.32 -1.33 -1.64
N GLN A 33 21.00 -1.97 -2.61
CA GLN A 33 22.29 -2.62 -2.38
C GLN A 33 23.43 -1.60 -2.22
N ILE A 34 23.42 -0.49 -2.97
CA ILE A 34 24.46 0.55 -2.87
C ILE A 34 24.23 1.56 -1.73
N ALA A 35 23.00 1.73 -1.26
CA ALA A 35 22.67 2.68 -0.19
C ALA A 35 23.39 2.40 1.16
N GLY A 36 23.86 1.17 1.36
CA GLY A 36 24.67 0.78 2.53
C GLY A 36 26.19 0.97 2.38
N LEU A 37 26.67 1.55 1.27
CA LEU A 37 28.11 1.70 1.00
C LEU A 37 28.68 2.95 1.69
N ASN A 38 29.72 2.72 2.49
CA ASN A 38 30.45 3.74 3.25
C ASN A 38 31.96 3.45 3.13
N HIS A 39 32.62 4.15 2.22
CA HIS A 39 34.05 4.03 1.93
C HIS A 39 34.60 5.38 1.44
N SER A 40 35.84 5.74 1.80
CA SER A 40 36.40 7.07 1.49
C SER A 40 36.73 7.31 0.00
N ALA A 41 36.51 6.32 -0.86
CA ALA A 41 36.66 6.42 -2.32
C ALA A 41 35.46 5.82 -3.08
N VAL A 42 34.30 5.69 -2.42
CA VAL A 42 33.01 5.43 -3.08
C VAL A 42 32.10 6.60 -2.77
N LEU A 43 31.63 7.33 -3.78
CA LEU A 43 30.60 8.34 -3.57
C LEU A 43 29.26 7.63 -3.29
N PRO A 44 28.63 7.85 -2.13
CA PRO A 44 27.28 7.34 -1.89
C PRO A 44 26.28 8.09 -2.76
N VAL A 45 25.15 7.44 -3.07
CA VAL A 45 23.95 8.17 -3.50
C VAL A 45 23.28 8.77 -2.27
N LEU A 46 22.84 10.03 -2.38
CA LEU A 46 22.13 10.76 -1.33
C LEU A 46 20.60 10.58 -1.45
N ASP A 47 20.08 10.57 -2.68
CA ASP A 47 18.64 10.47 -2.96
C ASP A 47 18.35 9.96 -4.38
N PHE A 48 17.13 9.47 -4.62
CA PHE A 48 16.61 9.04 -5.92
C PHE A 48 15.24 9.68 -6.18
N ILE A 49 15.12 10.39 -7.30
CA ILE A 49 13.84 10.96 -7.76
C ILE A 49 13.42 10.20 -9.03
N PHE A 50 12.17 9.76 -9.08
CA PHE A 50 11.57 9.16 -10.26
C PHE A 50 10.50 10.11 -10.80
N GLU A 51 10.65 10.48 -12.07
CA GLU A 51 9.73 11.30 -12.86
C GLU A 51 9.18 10.46 -14.02
N GLU A 52 8.05 10.86 -14.61
CA GLU A 52 7.31 10.05 -15.59
C GLU A 52 8.18 9.50 -16.74
N ASN A 53 9.20 10.25 -17.18
CA ASN A 53 10.10 9.86 -18.27
C ASN A 53 11.59 9.94 -17.90
N SER A 54 11.95 10.01 -16.61
CA SER A 54 13.35 10.04 -16.18
C SER A 54 13.58 9.58 -14.74
N SER A 55 14.78 9.08 -14.46
CA SER A 55 15.29 8.87 -13.10
C SER A 55 16.43 9.86 -12.83
N ILE A 56 16.38 10.57 -11.71
CA ILE A 56 17.40 11.52 -11.27
C ILE A 56 18.09 10.95 -10.03
N ILE A 57 19.41 10.81 -10.11
CA ILE A 57 20.23 10.36 -8.99
C ILE A 57 20.94 11.57 -8.37
N VAL A 58 20.78 11.76 -7.06
CA VAL A 58 21.39 12.85 -6.29
C VAL A 58 22.63 12.35 -5.57
N MET A 59 23.80 12.93 -5.82
CA MET A 59 25.06 12.53 -5.19
C MET A 59 25.90 13.73 -4.72
N PRO A 60 26.92 13.54 -3.85
CA PRO A 60 27.75 14.65 -3.36
C PRO A 60 28.47 15.37 -4.50
N TYR A 61 28.49 16.70 -4.45
CA TYR A 61 29.29 17.49 -5.38
C TYR A 61 30.80 17.37 -5.08
N MET A 62 31.58 17.07 -6.12
CA MET A 62 33.04 16.88 -6.05
C MET A 62 33.72 17.95 -6.91
N ALA A 63 34.31 18.96 -6.26
CA ALA A 63 34.73 20.21 -6.90
C ALA A 63 35.90 20.09 -7.90
N GLY A 64 36.63 18.96 -7.90
CA GLY A 64 37.66 18.67 -8.91
C GLY A 64 37.10 18.18 -10.25
N GLY A 65 35.79 17.89 -10.33
CA GLY A 65 35.12 17.34 -11.52
C GLY A 65 35.38 15.84 -11.71
N SER A 66 35.09 15.36 -12.92
CA SER A 66 35.43 13.99 -13.34
C SER A 66 36.91 13.86 -13.73
N LEU A 67 37.43 12.64 -13.65
CA LEU A 67 38.78 12.32 -14.13
C LEU A 67 38.92 12.56 -15.64
N ALA A 68 37.85 12.35 -16.42
CA ALA A 68 37.81 12.69 -17.85
C ALA A 68 38.07 14.19 -18.11
N GLU A 69 37.39 15.08 -17.37
CA GLU A 69 37.62 16.53 -17.46
C GLU A 69 39.03 16.90 -16.98
N ARG A 70 39.52 16.26 -15.91
CA ARG A 70 40.90 16.42 -15.43
C ARG A 70 41.94 16.03 -16.49
N MET A 71 41.67 15.02 -17.31
CA MET A 71 42.55 14.58 -18.41
C MET A 71 42.44 15.48 -19.65
N LYS A 72 41.24 16.00 -19.97
CA LYS A 72 41.05 17.00 -21.05
C LYS A 72 41.89 18.28 -20.84
N LYS A 73 42.28 18.63 -19.61
CA LYS A 73 43.13 19.79 -19.26
C LYS A 73 44.61 19.59 -19.63
N LYS A 74 44.93 19.59 -20.92
CA LYS A 74 46.30 19.32 -21.45
C LYS A 74 47.41 20.27 -20.97
N ASN A 75 47.07 21.43 -20.41
CA ASN A 75 48.03 22.37 -19.83
C ASN A 75 48.48 21.96 -18.39
N GLU A 76 47.81 21.00 -17.77
CA GLU A 76 48.01 20.58 -16.38
C GLU A 76 48.16 19.04 -16.29
N PRO A 77 49.14 18.40 -16.96
CA PRO A 77 49.25 16.95 -16.96
C PRO A 77 49.35 16.36 -15.54
N LEU A 78 48.68 15.23 -15.30
CA LEU A 78 48.76 14.52 -14.01
C LEU A 78 50.18 14.00 -13.79
N SER A 79 50.74 14.25 -12.62
CA SER A 79 52.03 13.67 -12.22
C SER A 79 51.89 12.17 -11.94
N ILE A 80 52.99 11.41 -12.08
CA ILE A 80 52.99 9.97 -11.76
C ILE A 80 52.53 9.72 -10.31
N GLY A 81 52.89 10.60 -9.36
CA GLY A 81 52.42 10.50 -7.97
C GLY A 81 50.91 10.68 -7.80
N GLU A 82 50.28 11.57 -8.58
CA GLU A 82 48.82 11.70 -8.61
C GLU A 82 48.17 10.47 -9.25
N ILE A 83 48.71 9.95 -10.36
CA ILE A 83 48.21 8.74 -11.03
C ILE A 83 48.26 7.53 -10.08
N VAL A 84 49.36 7.36 -9.35
CA VAL A 84 49.51 6.32 -8.31
C VAL A 84 48.46 6.51 -7.20
N SER A 85 48.24 7.73 -6.70
CA SER A 85 47.22 7.99 -5.68
C SER A 85 45.80 7.69 -6.19
N ILE A 86 45.46 8.13 -7.40
CA ILE A 86 44.16 7.92 -8.04
C ILE A 86 43.90 6.43 -8.21
N VAL A 87 44.85 5.68 -8.77
CA VAL A 87 44.72 4.22 -8.98
C VAL A 87 44.64 3.46 -7.65
N ARG A 88 45.40 3.87 -6.63
CA ARG A 88 45.32 3.30 -5.26
C ARG A 88 43.95 3.56 -4.60
N ASP A 89 43.42 4.77 -4.73
CA ASP A 89 42.14 5.12 -4.10
C ASP A 89 40.97 4.44 -4.83
N ILE A 90 41.02 4.30 -6.17
CA ILE A 90 40.07 3.48 -6.95
C ILE A 90 40.18 1.99 -6.60
N ALA A 91 41.39 1.42 -6.52
CA ALA A 91 41.59 0.03 -6.14
C ALA A 91 41.02 -0.28 -4.75
N SER A 92 41.27 0.60 -3.77
CA SER A 92 40.66 0.50 -2.44
C SER A 92 39.13 0.52 -2.48
N ALA A 93 38.52 1.21 -3.46
CA ALA A 93 37.08 1.25 -3.64
C ALA A 93 36.53 -0.02 -4.32
N LEU A 94 37.21 -0.53 -5.34
CA LEU A 94 36.83 -1.77 -6.03
C LEU A 94 36.91 -2.97 -5.08
N ASP A 95 38.01 -3.12 -4.34
CA ASP A 95 38.15 -4.21 -3.37
C ASP A 95 37.09 -4.12 -2.25
N TYR A 96 36.73 -2.90 -1.82
CA TYR A 96 35.65 -2.68 -0.86
C TYR A 96 34.28 -3.17 -1.37
N LEU A 97 34.01 -3.06 -2.68
CA LEU A 97 32.83 -3.61 -3.34
C LEU A 97 32.94 -5.14 -3.48
N HIS A 98 34.10 -5.65 -3.90
CA HIS A 98 34.34 -7.09 -4.10
C HIS A 98 34.16 -7.89 -2.81
N HIS A 99 34.61 -7.36 -1.67
CA HIS A 99 34.39 -7.92 -0.33
C HIS A 99 32.90 -7.95 0.09
N ARG A 100 32.02 -7.26 -0.63
CA ARG A 100 30.55 -7.28 -0.47
C ARG A 100 29.83 -8.09 -1.56
N GLY A 101 30.58 -8.74 -2.45
CA GLY A 101 30.02 -9.48 -3.59
C GLY A 101 29.56 -8.59 -4.76
N ILE A 102 29.79 -7.28 -4.68
CA ILE A 102 29.46 -6.32 -5.75
C ILE A 102 30.65 -6.26 -6.74
N THR A 103 30.36 -6.23 -8.03
CA THR A 103 31.35 -6.01 -9.11
C THR A 103 30.94 -4.74 -9.86
N TYR A 104 31.87 -3.84 -10.16
CA TYR A 104 31.58 -2.51 -10.67
C TYR A 104 31.24 -2.51 -12.18
N LYS A 105 31.90 -3.37 -12.97
CA LYS A 105 31.67 -3.69 -14.40
C LYS A 105 31.80 -2.54 -15.41
N ASN A 106 31.81 -1.28 -14.97
CA ASN A 106 31.67 -0.08 -15.79
C ASN A 106 32.68 1.03 -15.39
N LEU A 107 33.93 0.67 -15.10
CA LEU A 107 34.95 1.66 -14.70
C LEU A 107 35.45 2.45 -15.92
N THR A 108 35.24 3.76 -15.91
CA THR A 108 35.75 4.71 -16.93
C THR A 108 36.16 6.04 -16.27
N PRO A 109 36.95 6.91 -16.93
CA PRO A 109 37.28 8.25 -16.44
C PRO A 109 36.06 9.15 -16.14
N ASN A 110 34.88 8.86 -16.72
CA ASN A 110 33.64 9.60 -16.47
C ASN A 110 32.94 9.19 -15.15
N HIS A 111 33.32 8.06 -14.56
CA HIS A 111 32.71 7.53 -13.33
C HIS A 111 33.64 7.68 -12.10
N VAL A 112 34.84 8.23 -12.30
CA VAL A 112 35.78 8.64 -11.26
C VAL A 112 35.67 10.16 -11.08
N PHE A 113 35.49 10.61 -9.84
CA PHE A 113 35.40 12.02 -9.47
C PHE A 113 36.53 12.41 -8.51
N LEU A 114 36.91 13.69 -8.55
CA LEU A 114 38.04 14.24 -7.79
C LEU A 114 37.58 15.34 -6.82
N ASP A 115 38.13 15.35 -5.59
CA ASP A 115 37.98 16.49 -4.68
C ASP A 115 38.99 17.61 -5.00
N GLU A 116 38.92 18.73 -4.27
CA GLU A 116 39.85 19.86 -4.37
C GLU A 116 41.33 19.49 -4.18
N LYS A 117 41.61 18.29 -3.65
CA LYS A 117 42.95 17.76 -3.37
C LYS A 117 43.36 16.65 -4.34
N ASN A 118 42.64 16.42 -5.44
CA ASN A 118 42.83 15.29 -6.35
C ASN A 118 42.86 13.92 -5.62
N ASN A 119 41.99 13.72 -4.62
CA ASN A 119 41.66 12.40 -4.10
C ASN A 119 40.51 11.82 -4.95
N ALA A 120 40.62 10.55 -5.35
CA ALA A 120 39.66 9.92 -6.25
C ALA A 120 38.56 9.14 -5.52
N ALA A 121 37.33 9.22 -6.03
CA ALA A 121 36.23 8.36 -5.63
C ALA A 121 35.43 7.88 -6.85
N ILE A 122 35.02 6.61 -6.86
CA ILE A 122 34.12 6.07 -7.88
C ILE A 122 32.66 6.34 -7.49
N SER A 123 31.84 6.72 -8.47
CA SER A 123 30.41 6.92 -8.27
C SER A 123 29.70 5.58 -8.07
N SER A 124 28.95 5.42 -6.97
CA SER A 124 28.13 4.22 -6.76
C SER A 124 26.87 4.19 -7.63
N ALA A 125 26.41 5.35 -8.12
CA ALA A 125 25.29 5.47 -9.05
C ALA A 125 25.51 4.67 -10.34
N ASP A 126 26.75 4.58 -10.81
CA ASP A 126 27.12 3.91 -12.05
C ASP A 126 27.17 2.38 -11.96
N ILE A 127 27.01 1.83 -10.75
CA ILE A 127 26.75 0.39 -10.50
C ILE A 127 25.34 0.01 -10.96
N LEU A 128 24.41 0.98 -11.00
CA LEU A 128 22.98 0.76 -11.26
C LEU A 128 22.59 0.83 -12.73
N VAL A 129 23.54 1.07 -13.64
CA VAL A 129 23.25 1.11 -15.07
C VAL A 129 23.11 -0.33 -15.57
N PRO A 130 21.92 -0.77 -16.04
CA PRO A 130 21.74 -2.17 -16.42
C PRO A 130 22.51 -2.48 -17.70
N LEU A 131 23.62 -3.21 -17.57
CA LEU A 131 24.17 -3.98 -18.69
C LEU A 131 23.12 -5.03 -19.07
N SER A 132 22.43 -4.81 -20.19
CA SER A 132 21.15 -5.44 -20.54
C SER A 132 21.13 -6.95 -20.34
N SER A 133 20.53 -7.41 -19.23
CA SER A 133 20.57 -8.80 -18.80
C SER A 133 19.48 -9.65 -19.47
N SER A 134 19.47 -9.67 -20.80
CA SER A 134 18.65 -10.59 -21.60
C SER A 134 19.56 -11.51 -22.41
N GLU A 135 19.22 -12.81 -22.44
CA GLU A 135 20.01 -13.85 -23.13
C GLU A 135 19.94 -13.78 -24.67
N ASN A 136 19.44 -12.66 -25.21
CA ASN A 136 19.27 -12.39 -26.65
C ASN A 136 19.51 -10.91 -27.01
N SER A 137 20.39 -10.19 -26.29
CA SER A 137 20.74 -8.80 -26.63
C SER A 137 21.65 -8.72 -27.87
N THR A 138 21.17 -8.10 -28.95
CA THR A 138 22.01 -7.72 -30.09
C THR A 138 23.05 -6.66 -29.72
N LEU A 139 24.15 -6.59 -30.50
CA LEU A 139 25.31 -5.69 -30.28
C LEU A 139 24.99 -4.18 -30.21
N SER A 140 23.74 -3.78 -30.46
CA SER A 140 23.23 -2.42 -30.28
C SER A 140 23.00 -2.01 -28.82
N GLY A 141 22.98 -2.95 -27.87
CA GLY A 141 22.65 -2.68 -26.46
C GLY A 141 23.82 -2.29 -25.54
N ILE A 142 25.06 -2.22 -26.03
CA ILE A 142 26.24 -1.99 -25.18
C ILE A 142 26.39 -0.50 -24.85
N SER A 143 25.68 -0.04 -23.82
CA SER A 143 25.82 1.31 -23.27
C SER A 143 27.10 1.43 -22.44
N GLY A 144 28.24 1.67 -23.11
CA GLY A 144 29.54 1.88 -22.47
C GLY A 144 30.66 2.08 -23.49
N ASN A 145 31.75 2.74 -23.08
CA ASN A 145 32.93 2.82 -23.94
C ASN A 145 33.61 1.44 -23.99
N LEU A 146 33.59 0.81 -25.16
CA LEU A 146 34.09 -0.55 -25.40
C LEU A 146 35.54 -0.75 -24.95
N ALA A 147 36.37 0.30 -24.93
CA ALA A 147 37.79 0.21 -24.57
C ALA A 147 38.08 -0.34 -23.16
N TYR A 148 37.15 -0.18 -22.22
CA TYR A 148 37.31 -0.60 -20.82
C TYR A 148 36.73 -1.99 -20.53
N ILE A 149 36.05 -2.59 -21.51
CA ILE A 149 35.30 -3.85 -21.35
C ILE A 149 36.26 -5.04 -21.45
N SER A 150 36.15 -5.98 -20.52
CA SER A 150 37.04 -7.14 -20.47
C SER A 150 36.67 -8.24 -21.49
N PRO A 151 37.62 -9.11 -21.88
CA PRO A 151 37.38 -10.22 -22.80
C PRO A 151 36.22 -11.15 -22.40
N GLU A 152 36.01 -11.38 -21.11
CA GLU A 152 34.90 -12.17 -20.60
C GLU A 152 33.54 -11.45 -20.69
N GLN A 153 33.49 -10.12 -20.50
CA GLN A 153 32.27 -9.33 -20.76
C GLN A 153 31.91 -9.36 -22.25
N VAL A 154 32.90 -9.17 -23.14
CA VAL A 154 32.72 -9.22 -24.61
C VAL A 154 32.23 -10.60 -25.09
N THR A 155 32.64 -11.69 -24.43
CA THR A 155 32.26 -13.06 -24.81
C THR A 155 31.06 -13.63 -24.04
N GLY A 156 30.33 -12.81 -23.29
CA GLY A 156 29.17 -13.25 -22.50
C GLY A 156 29.50 -14.27 -21.40
N LYS A 157 30.77 -14.37 -21.01
CA LYS A 157 31.24 -15.27 -19.94
C LYS A 157 30.98 -14.63 -18.57
N ARG A 158 31.11 -15.44 -17.51
CA ARG A 158 30.83 -15.01 -16.14
C ARG A 158 31.75 -13.87 -15.68
N VAL A 159 31.21 -12.66 -15.72
CA VAL A 159 31.81 -11.42 -15.20
C VAL A 159 31.99 -11.51 -13.67
N GLY A 160 33.05 -10.91 -13.15
CA GLY A 160 33.34 -10.85 -11.70
C GLY A 160 34.51 -9.92 -11.40
N LYS A 161 35.04 -9.95 -10.17
CA LYS A 161 36.04 -8.95 -9.71
C LYS A 161 37.25 -8.73 -10.61
N ARG A 162 37.74 -9.77 -11.28
CA ARG A 162 38.87 -9.71 -12.23
C ARG A 162 38.55 -8.96 -13.54
N SER A 163 37.27 -8.69 -13.82
CA SER A 163 36.84 -7.78 -14.89
C SER A 163 37.14 -6.33 -14.50
N ASP A 164 36.86 -5.94 -13.25
CA ASP A 164 37.21 -4.60 -12.74
C ASP A 164 38.74 -4.38 -12.70
N THR A 165 39.52 -5.43 -12.38
CA THR A 165 40.99 -5.42 -12.50
C THR A 165 41.46 -5.07 -13.93
N TYR A 166 40.78 -5.58 -14.95
CA TYR A 166 41.09 -5.31 -16.35
C TYR A 166 40.77 -3.85 -16.70
N SER A 167 39.57 -3.36 -16.36
CA SER A 167 39.19 -1.95 -16.59
C SER A 167 40.09 -0.96 -15.86
N LEU A 168 40.57 -1.30 -14.65
CA LEU A 168 41.57 -0.50 -13.92
C LEU A 168 42.94 -0.50 -14.63
N GLY A 169 43.32 -1.63 -15.24
CA GLY A 169 44.49 -1.72 -16.11
C GLY A 169 44.39 -0.81 -17.35
N ILE A 170 43.22 -0.75 -18.00
CA ILE A 170 42.98 0.15 -19.14
C ILE A 170 43.10 1.62 -18.69
N LEU A 171 42.46 1.97 -17.57
CA LEU A 171 42.51 3.31 -16.99
C LEU A 171 43.95 3.75 -16.62
N LEU A 172 44.74 2.86 -15.99
CA LEU A 172 46.15 3.12 -15.69
C LEU A 172 46.99 3.29 -16.95
N PHE A 173 46.70 2.56 -18.03
CA PHE A 173 47.40 2.72 -19.31
C PHE A 173 47.13 4.11 -19.89
N GLU A 174 45.85 4.49 -19.99
CA GLU A 174 45.42 5.78 -20.53
C GLU A 174 45.98 6.96 -19.73
N LEU A 175 45.95 6.89 -18.39
CA LEU A 175 46.51 7.92 -17.51
C LEU A 175 48.02 8.14 -17.71
N LEU A 176 48.79 7.13 -18.08
CA LEU A 176 50.25 7.23 -18.25
C LEU A 176 50.70 7.72 -19.64
N VAL A 177 49.83 7.69 -20.66
CA VAL A 177 50.21 8.05 -22.06
C VAL A 177 49.17 8.83 -22.89
N ASP A 178 48.04 9.27 -22.30
CA ASP A 178 46.96 10.02 -22.98
C ASP A 178 46.36 9.25 -24.20
N LYS A 179 46.39 7.91 -24.13
CA LYS A 179 45.90 6.99 -25.18
C LYS A 179 45.47 5.65 -24.58
N GLN A 180 44.39 5.07 -25.11
CA GLN A 180 43.95 3.72 -24.77
C GLN A 180 44.85 2.65 -25.46
N PRO A 181 45.01 1.44 -24.89
CA PRO A 181 45.85 0.39 -25.46
C PRO A 181 45.24 -0.28 -26.70
N PHE A 182 43.93 -0.18 -26.88
CA PHE A 182 43.20 -0.60 -28.07
C PHE A 182 42.32 0.57 -28.53
N ASP A 183 42.18 0.74 -29.84
CA ASP A 183 41.33 1.74 -30.50
C ASP A 183 40.91 1.22 -31.88
N ALA A 184 39.67 1.47 -32.30
CA ALA A 184 39.13 0.98 -33.57
C ALA A 184 37.93 1.79 -34.08
N ASP A 185 37.85 1.92 -35.40
CA ASP A 185 36.79 2.64 -36.12
C ASP A 185 35.42 1.92 -36.12
N THR A 186 35.33 0.66 -35.67
CA THR A 186 34.05 -0.05 -35.52
C THR A 186 34.00 -0.92 -34.25
N PRO A 187 32.82 -1.13 -33.63
CA PRO A 187 32.64 -2.04 -32.50
C PRO A 187 33.14 -3.46 -32.74
N VAL A 188 32.96 -4.00 -33.95
CA VAL A 188 33.38 -5.36 -34.31
C VAL A 188 34.90 -5.49 -34.32
N LYS A 189 35.61 -4.51 -34.91
CA LYS A 189 37.07 -4.44 -34.84
C LYS A 189 37.53 -4.25 -33.39
N MET A 190 36.86 -3.41 -32.60
CA MET A 190 37.22 -3.19 -31.21
C MET A 190 37.15 -4.47 -30.38
N ILE A 191 36.07 -5.25 -30.57
CA ILE A 191 35.89 -6.60 -30.01
C ILE A 191 37.04 -7.53 -30.45
N GLU A 192 37.38 -7.56 -31.73
CA GLU A 192 38.50 -8.36 -32.25
C GLU A 192 39.84 -8.03 -31.57
N ARG A 193 40.13 -6.74 -31.34
CA ARG A 193 41.34 -6.30 -30.61
C ARG A 193 41.32 -6.69 -29.13
N ILE A 194 40.21 -6.45 -28.44
CA ILE A 194 40.03 -6.82 -27.02
C ILE A 194 40.26 -8.32 -26.81
N LEU A 195 39.83 -9.17 -27.76
CA LEU A 195 40.06 -10.61 -27.69
C LEU A 195 41.47 -11.02 -28.13
N ASN A 196 41.98 -10.53 -29.26
CA ASN A 196 43.11 -11.13 -29.96
C ASN A 196 44.41 -10.30 -29.98
N GLU A 197 44.35 -8.96 -29.92
CA GLU A 197 45.58 -8.14 -30.00
C GLU A 197 46.37 -8.16 -28.68
N PRO A 198 47.72 -8.28 -28.72
CA PRO A 198 48.55 -8.11 -27.53
C PRO A 198 48.53 -6.64 -27.06
N ILE A 199 48.76 -6.42 -25.77
CA ILE A 199 48.84 -5.08 -25.19
C ILE A 199 50.06 -4.36 -25.78
N PRO A 200 49.95 -3.10 -26.28
CA PRO A 200 51.11 -2.37 -26.78
C PRO A 200 52.16 -2.14 -25.68
N ASN A 201 53.45 -2.23 -26.03
CA ASN A 201 54.51 -1.91 -25.08
C ASN A 201 54.47 -0.40 -24.74
N ILE A 202 53.99 -0.06 -23.54
CA ILE A 202 53.79 1.32 -23.11
C ILE A 202 55.10 2.13 -23.08
N ARG A 203 56.25 1.48 -22.93
CA ARG A 203 57.58 2.11 -22.89
C ARG A 203 58.12 2.47 -24.28
N GLN A 204 57.51 1.96 -25.35
CA GLN A 204 57.70 2.50 -26.71
C GLN A 204 56.90 3.82 -26.92
N ILE A 205 55.83 4.03 -26.16
CA ILE A 205 55.00 5.25 -26.21
C ILE A 205 55.57 6.32 -25.27
N ASN A 206 55.97 5.94 -24.06
CA ASN A 206 56.59 6.81 -23.06
C ASN A 206 57.83 6.13 -22.44
N PRO A 207 59.04 6.33 -23.02
CA PRO A 207 60.28 5.70 -22.58
C PRO A 207 60.72 6.05 -21.14
N ASN A 208 60.16 7.10 -20.55
CA ASN A 208 60.51 7.55 -19.19
C ASN A 208 59.87 6.70 -18.08
N LEU A 209 58.94 5.80 -18.42
CA LEU A 209 58.30 4.92 -17.45
C LEU A 209 59.27 3.82 -16.96
N HIS A 210 59.17 3.50 -15.67
CA HIS A 210 59.99 2.50 -14.99
C HIS A 210 59.85 1.11 -15.63
N ALA A 211 60.96 0.40 -15.83
CA ALA A 211 61.00 -0.84 -16.62
C ALA A 211 59.98 -1.91 -16.17
N GLY A 212 59.79 -2.07 -14.86
CA GLY A 212 58.83 -3.04 -14.29
C GLY A 212 57.35 -2.74 -14.53
N ILE A 213 56.99 -1.62 -15.19
CA ILE A 213 55.57 -1.30 -15.50
C ILE A 213 54.97 -2.29 -16.51
N GLU A 214 55.80 -2.90 -17.36
CA GLU A 214 55.37 -3.85 -18.38
C GLU A 214 54.70 -5.08 -17.72
N ASN A 215 55.29 -5.59 -16.63
CA ASN A 215 54.73 -6.69 -15.82
C ASN A 215 53.36 -6.35 -15.19
N VAL A 216 53.15 -5.08 -14.80
CA VAL A 216 51.86 -4.63 -14.23
C VAL A 216 50.76 -4.70 -15.28
N PHE A 217 51.06 -4.29 -16.52
CA PHE A 217 50.10 -4.38 -17.63
C PHE A 217 49.89 -5.80 -18.13
N GLU A 218 50.96 -6.58 -18.29
CA GLU A 218 50.89 -8.00 -18.67
C GLU A 218 49.93 -8.76 -17.74
N LYS A 219 50.05 -8.53 -16.43
CA LYS A 219 49.20 -9.16 -15.42
C LYS A 219 47.81 -8.52 -15.28
N ALA A 220 47.67 -7.20 -15.34
CA ALA A 220 46.36 -6.55 -15.22
C ALA A 220 45.45 -6.80 -16.44
N LEU A 221 46.03 -6.84 -17.63
CA LEU A 221 45.32 -6.93 -18.91
C LEU A 221 45.41 -8.32 -19.56
N ALA A 222 45.85 -9.34 -18.83
CA ALA A 222 45.89 -10.73 -19.27
C ALA A 222 44.51 -11.17 -19.84
N LYS A 223 44.50 -11.78 -21.02
CA LYS A 223 43.23 -12.16 -21.70
C LYS A 223 42.44 -13.16 -20.86
N ASN A 224 43.13 -14.10 -20.21
CA ASN A 224 42.56 -15.01 -19.22
C ASN A 224 42.37 -14.30 -17.87
N PRO A 225 41.16 -14.26 -17.28
CA PRO A 225 40.94 -13.71 -15.95
C PRO A 225 41.76 -14.39 -14.84
N ASP A 226 42.10 -15.67 -14.98
CA ASP A 226 42.84 -16.41 -13.94
C ASP A 226 44.30 -15.98 -13.77
N GLU A 227 44.89 -15.38 -14.80
CA GLU A 227 46.25 -14.81 -14.76
C GLU A 227 46.28 -13.40 -14.14
N ARG A 228 45.12 -12.75 -13.97
CA ARG A 228 45.02 -11.38 -13.43
C ARG A 228 45.19 -11.33 -11.91
N TYR A 229 45.57 -10.14 -11.42
CA TYR A 229 45.56 -9.79 -10.00
C TYR A 229 44.21 -10.18 -9.34
N LEU A 230 44.29 -10.78 -8.16
CA LEU A 230 43.14 -11.33 -7.44
C LEU A 230 42.35 -10.24 -6.72
N GLU A 231 43.05 -9.33 -6.04
CA GLU A 231 42.51 -8.07 -5.52
C GLU A 231 43.11 -6.91 -6.33
N THR A 232 42.37 -5.83 -6.51
CA THR A 232 42.85 -4.66 -7.28
C THR A 232 43.89 -3.85 -6.50
N MET A 233 43.90 -3.91 -5.16
CA MET A 233 44.99 -3.36 -4.36
C MET A 233 46.33 -4.05 -4.61
N ASP A 234 46.39 -5.29 -5.10
CA ASP A 234 47.68 -5.90 -5.48
C ASP A 234 48.31 -5.18 -6.67
N LEU A 235 47.50 -4.73 -7.63
CA LEU A 235 47.92 -3.92 -8.78
C LEU A 235 48.44 -2.56 -8.30
N ALA A 236 47.68 -1.88 -7.43
CA ALA A 236 48.10 -0.61 -6.85
C ALA A 236 49.38 -0.74 -5.99
N ASN A 237 49.52 -1.83 -5.24
CA ASN A 237 50.71 -2.14 -4.44
C ASN A 237 51.94 -2.44 -5.31
N ASP A 238 51.78 -3.15 -6.43
CA ASP A 238 52.89 -3.34 -7.38
C ASP A 238 53.27 -2.03 -8.07
N LEU A 239 52.31 -1.21 -8.49
CA LEU A 239 52.56 0.13 -9.05
C LEU A 239 53.31 1.04 -8.05
N LEU A 240 52.92 1.02 -6.78
CA LEU A 240 53.55 1.77 -5.69
C LEU A 240 55.00 1.31 -5.42
N LYS A 241 55.36 0.05 -5.68
CA LYS A 241 56.77 -0.42 -5.59
C LYS A 241 57.64 0.19 -6.70
N LEU A 242 57.06 0.49 -7.87
CA LEU A 242 57.78 1.14 -8.98
C LEU A 242 57.91 2.66 -8.75
N TYR A 243 56.92 3.26 -8.07
CA TYR A 243 56.82 4.71 -7.84
C TYR A 243 56.45 5.02 -6.37
N PRO A 244 57.37 4.83 -5.41
CA PRO A 244 57.07 4.91 -3.98
C PRO A 244 56.68 6.30 -3.50
N GLU A 245 55.78 6.36 -2.49
CA GLU A 245 55.07 7.55 -2.01
C GLU A 245 55.94 8.70 -1.43
N ASN A 246 57.26 8.53 -1.31
CA ASN A 246 58.21 9.53 -0.79
C ASN A 246 58.37 10.81 -1.65
N LEU A 247 57.45 11.08 -2.57
CA LEU A 247 57.45 12.26 -3.44
C LEU A 247 56.43 13.33 -3.03
N TYR A 248 55.27 12.99 -2.43
CA TYR A 248 54.24 13.97 -2.04
C TYR A 248 53.40 13.53 -0.81
N PRO A 249 53.17 14.41 0.19
CA PRO A 249 52.30 14.13 1.33
C PRO A 249 50.83 14.50 1.07
N LYS A 250 49.87 13.75 1.63
CA LYS A 250 48.47 14.18 1.78
C LYS A 250 47.84 13.68 3.08
N ASP A 251 47.36 14.61 3.91
CA ASP A 251 46.42 14.29 4.99
C ASP A 251 45.04 13.93 4.41
N LYS A 252 44.63 12.66 4.56
CA LYS A 252 43.26 12.23 4.21
C LYS A 252 42.24 12.80 5.20
N LEU A 253 41.40 13.71 4.72
CA LEU A 253 40.16 14.06 5.43
C LEU A 253 39.14 12.94 5.23
N PRO A 254 38.51 12.41 6.30
CA PRO A 254 37.44 11.44 6.16
C PRO A 254 36.17 12.13 5.68
N LEU A 255 35.63 11.68 4.53
CA LEU A 255 34.33 12.14 3.98
C LEU A 255 33.16 12.06 4.98
N SER A 256 33.27 11.23 6.01
CA SER A 256 32.27 11.04 7.05
C SER A 256 32.15 12.18 8.08
N LYS A 257 33.06 13.17 8.13
CA LYS A 257 33.04 14.19 9.21
C LYS A 257 32.12 15.40 9.04
N ASN A 258 31.58 15.65 7.83
CA ASN A 258 30.52 16.66 7.61
C ASN A 258 29.13 16.03 7.34
N ILE A 259 29.02 14.70 7.41
CA ILE A 259 27.75 13.98 7.31
C ILE A 259 27.34 13.54 8.73
N ILE A 260 26.86 14.52 9.51
CA ILE A 260 26.07 14.22 10.71
C ILE A 260 24.65 13.93 10.24
N ILE A 261 24.31 12.65 10.11
CA ILE A 261 22.92 12.20 10.10
C ILE A 261 22.47 12.21 11.56
N ASP A 262 21.89 13.33 11.99
CA ASP A 262 21.34 13.44 13.35
C ASP A 262 19.93 12.83 13.37
N GLY A 263 19.89 11.51 13.53
CA GLY A 263 18.68 10.69 13.49
C GLY A 263 19.01 9.21 13.41
N ASP A 264 18.79 8.49 14.52
CA ASP A 264 19.04 7.04 14.61
C ASP A 264 18.24 6.24 13.57
N VAL A 265 18.93 5.64 12.61
CA VAL A 265 18.38 4.61 11.71
C VAL A 265 18.79 3.24 12.26
N ASP A 266 17.95 2.70 13.16
CA ASP A 266 18.13 1.35 13.71
C ASP A 266 18.13 0.30 12.58
N PRO A 267 19.20 -0.51 12.40
CA PRO A 267 19.20 -1.58 11.42
C PRO A 267 18.19 -2.67 11.79
N ILE A 268 17.26 -2.97 10.87
CA ILE A 268 16.28 -4.03 11.09
C ILE A 268 16.98 -5.39 11.15
N HIS A 269 17.02 -5.99 12.35
CA HIS A 269 17.48 -7.36 12.56
C HIS A 269 16.36 -8.20 13.19
N MET A 270 15.75 -9.04 12.35
CA MET A 270 14.88 -10.11 12.82
C MET A 270 15.71 -11.12 13.62
N ARG A 271 15.26 -11.48 14.82
CA ARG A 271 15.77 -12.67 15.53
C ARG A 271 14.78 -13.82 15.37
N GLY A 272 15.13 -14.76 14.48
CA GLY A 272 14.67 -16.14 14.62
C GLY A 272 15.19 -16.73 15.93
N ASN A 273 14.42 -17.66 16.52
CA ASN A 273 14.69 -18.20 17.84
C ASN A 273 15.01 -19.70 17.74
N GLU A 274 16.30 -20.05 17.75
CA GLU A 274 16.76 -21.43 17.96
C GLU A 274 17.72 -21.52 19.15
N SER A 275 17.81 -22.70 19.75
CA SER A 275 18.44 -22.90 21.05
C SER A 275 19.45 -24.03 21.05
N SER A 276 20.59 -23.86 21.73
CA SER A 276 21.09 -24.86 22.70
C SER A 276 22.44 -24.50 23.38
N ALA A 277 22.63 -25.08 24.57
CA ALA A 277 23.89 -25.59 25.13
C ALA A 277 25.09 -24.66 25.54
N LYS A 278 25.03 -24.21 26.81
CA LYS A 278 25.99 -24.54 27.91
C LYS A 278 27.39 -23.85 28.05
N ARG A 279 27.62 -23.41 29.31
CA ARG A 279 28.89 -23.30 30.12
C ARG A 279 29.88 -22.16 29.80
N GLY A 280 30.36 -21.44 30.84
CA GLY A 280 31.39 -20.39 30.66
C GLY A 280 32.21 -19.84 31.85
N VAL A 281 31.68 -19.64 33.07
CA VAL A 281 32.44 -19.42 34.35
C VAL A 281 33.32 -18.13 34.52
N LYS A 282 33.01 -17.34 35.57
CA LYS A 282 33.87 -16.37 36.36
C LYS A 282 34.25 -15.01 35.73
N GLU A 283 34.02 -13.87 36.42
CA GLU A 283 34.78 -13.19 37.54
C GLU A 283 36.11 -12.56 37.06
N ASP A 284 36.59 -11.39 37.53
CA ASP A 284 36.21 -10.54 38.69
C ASP A 284 36.74 -9.07 38.56
N LYS A 285 36.25 -8.13 39.40
CA LYS A 285 36.84 -6.83 39.89
C LYS A 285 37.61 -5.87 38.92
N ALA A 286 37.77 -4.55 39.14
CA ALA A 286 37.66 -3.71 40.34
C ALA A 286 37.12 -2.27 40.04
N LYS A 287 37.27 -1.32 40.99
CA LYS A 287 36.71 0.06 41.00
C LYS A 287 37.80 1.17 40.84
N PRO A 288 37.42 2.47 40.66
CA PRO A 288 38.32 3.56 40.24
C PRO A 288 38.99 4.34 41.38
N PRO A 289 39.88 5.30 41.05
CA PRO A 289 39.71 6.74 41.38
C PRO A 289 40.12 7.67 40.19
N SER A 290 39.94 9.01 40.15
CA SER A 290 39.08 10.01 40.82
C SER A 290 39.25 11.40 40.12
N THR A 291 38.65 12.49 40.66
CA THR A 291 39.05 13.94 40.54
C THR A 291 39.11 14.58 39.12
N THR A 292 38.34 15.59 38.72
CA THR A 292 38.10 17.00 39.21
C THR A 292 39.27 17.98 39.09
N PHE A 293 39.11 19.08 38.32
CA PHE A 293 38.91 20.44 38.87
C PHE A 293 38.70 21.57 37.84
N LYS A 294 37.95 22.61 38.25
CA LYS A 294 38.02 24.05 37.92
C LYS A 294 38.02 24.50 36.44
N ASP A 295 37.00 25.23 35.99
CA ASP A 295 36.59 26.63 36.30
C ASP A 295 37.39 27.70 35.54
N ARG A 296 36.67 28.48 34.72
CA ARG A 296 36.66 29.96 34.84
C ARG A 296 35.41 30.56 34.19
N SER A 297 34.92 31.64 34.80
CA SER A 297 33.69 32.39 34.48
C SER A 297 34.04 33.78 33.88
N VAL A 298 33.15 34.78 34.03
CA VAL A 298 33.28 36.25 33.72
C VAL A 298 32.63 36.63 32.36
N THR A 299 31.29 36.87 32.30
CA THR A 299 30.53 38.17 32.41
C THR A 299 30.41 38.96 31.09
N GLN A 300 29.38 39.77 30.78
CA GLN A 300 27.97 39.97 31.22
C GLN A 300 27.33 41.03 30.27
N ASP A 301 26.07 41.46 30.50
CA ASP A 301 25.40 42.71 30.01
C ASP A 301 25.06 42.74 28.48
N SER A 302 23.81 42.93 28.00
CA SER A 302 22.75 43.97 28.17
C SER A 302 22.95 45.21 27.25
N GLU A 303 21.94 45.96 26.77
CA GLU A 303 20.46 45.92 26.88
C GLU A 303 19.81 46.70 25.69
N ASP A 304 18.49 46.51 25.47
CA ASP A 304 17.44 47.27 24.72
C ASP A 304 17.72 48.47 23.75
N ILE A 305 16.79 48.69 22.77
CA ILE A 305 15.88 49.88 22.66
C ILE A 305 15.21 50.06 21.24
N LEU A 306 13.88 49.90 21.22
CA LEU A 306 12.79 50.66 20.53
C LEU A 306 12.83 51.17 19.05
N SER A 307 11.86 50.68 18.25
CA SER A 307 10.66 51.41 17.73
C SER A 307 10.46 51.87 16.25
N ALA A 308 9.16 51.98 15.90
CA ALA A 308 8.50 52.92 14.97
C ALA A 308 8.39 52.65 13.44
N SER A 309 7.34 51.88 13.07
CA SER A 309 6.28 52.20 12.08
C SER A 309 6.55 53.08 10.84
N SER A 310 6.22 52.54 9.64
CA SER A 310 5.18 53.12 8.74
C SER A 310 4.83 52.21 7.53
N SER A 311 3.58 52.31 7.08
CA SER A 311 3.04 51.93 5.76
C SER A 311 2.39 53.20 5.15
N PRO A 312 2.03 53.28 3.84
CA PRO A 312 1.73 52.19 2.90
C PRO A 312 2.23 52.42 1.44
N ASP A 313 1.54 51.78 0.49
CA ASP A 313 1.41 52.07 -0.96
C ASP A 313 2.50 51.59 -1.96
N THR A 314 2.20 50.42 -2.54
CA THR A 314 2.17 50.11 -4.00
C THR A 314 3.22 50.70 -4.94
N GLN A 315 3.96 49.87 -5.70
CA GLN A 315 3.64 49.42 -7.08
C GLN A 315 4.87 48.74 -7.75
N GLU A 316 4.60 48.11 -8.91
CA GLU A 316 5.52 47.60 -9.95
C GLU A 316 6.50 46.45 -9.65
N ASN A 317 6.30 45.37 -10.43
CA ASN A 317 7.24 44.26 -10.56
C ASN A 317 8.56 44.73 -11.19
N GLN A 318 9.68 44.25 -10.66
CA GLN A 318 10.86 43.95 -11.47
C GLN A 318 11.22 42.48 -11.27
N SER A 319 11.30 41.74 -12.36
CA SER A 319 11.72 40.33 -12.36
C SER A 319 13.24 40.28 -12.41
N GLU A 320 13.88 39.80 -11.34
CA GLU A 320 15.30 39.45 -11.38
C GLU A 320 15.49 38.21 -12.25
N GLU A 321 16.15 38.37 -13.41
CA GLU A 321 16.59 37.25 -14.23
C GLU A 321 17.80 36.59 -13.56
N SER A 322 17.67 35.32 -13.16
CA SER A 322 18.76 34.55 -12.56
C SER A 322 19.45 33.68 -13.62
N GLU A 323 20.74 33.94 -13.87
CA GLU A 323 21.54 33.18 -14.84
C GLU A 323 21.70 31.71 -14.42
N ILE A 324 21.42 30.78 -15.34
CA ILE A 324 21.67 29.35 -15.16
C ILE A 324 22.89 28.96 -15.99
N VAL A 325 24.00 28.66 -15.31
CA VAL A 325 25.24 28.20 -15.96
C VAL A 325 25.13 26.70 -16.32
N VAL A 326 24.66 26.41 -17.53
CA VAL A 326 24.62 25.05 -18.07
C VAL A 326 25.96 24.71 -18.71
N ALA A 327 26.64 23.68 -18.18
CA ALA A 327 27.86 23.13 -18.76
C ALA A 327 27.53 21.89 -19.61
N THR A 328 27.47 22.04 -20.93
CA THR A 328 27.44 20.91 -21.89
C THR A 328 28.82 20.63 -22.46
N ASP A 329 29.12 19.36 -22.73
CA ASP A 329 30.35 18.98 -23.42
C ASP A 329 30.29 19.50 -24.88
N SER A 330 31.24 20.37 -25.25
CA SER A 330 31.42 21.08 -26.54
C SER A 330 30.51 22.28 -26.89
N SER A 331 31.18 23.35 -27.36
CA SER A 331 30.72 24.53 -28.13
C SER A 331 29.42 25.28 -27.76
N VAL A 332 29.58 26.56 -27.39
CA VAL A 332 28.48 27.53 -27.20
C VAL A 332 27.82 27.92 -28.53
N ALA A 333 26.50 27.76 -28.62
CA ALA A 333 25.63 28.47 -29.56
C ALA A 333 24.26 28.69 -28.90
N VAL A 334 23.82 29.94 -28.76
CA VAL A 334 22.51 30.27 -28.17
C VAL A 334 21.46 30.31 -29.27
N GLY A 335 20.50 29.38 -29.23
CA GLY A 335 19.39 29.30 -30.17
C GLY A 335 18.38 28.22 -29.77
N ASN A 336 17.10 28.42 -30.10
CA ASN A 336 16.02 27.52 -29.72
C ASN A 336 16.18 26.13 -30.37
N ILE A 337 16.29 25.08 -29.55
CA ILE A 337 16.30 23.69 -30.03
C ILE A 337 14.86 23.16 -30.03
N GLN A 338 14.40 22.75 -31.21
CA GLN A 338 13.12 22.08 -31.41
C GLN A 338 13.33 20.57 -31.23
N ILE A 339 12.67 19.96 -30.24
CA ILE A 339 12.94 18.56 -29.84
C ILE A 339 12.45 17.59 -30.93
N GLY A 340 13.41 16.93 -31.60
CA GLY A 340 13.17 16.07 -32.75
C GLY A 340 14.35 15.16 -33.08
N GLY A 341 14.93 14.51 -32.06
CA GLY A 341 16.04 13.55 -32.21
C GLY A 341 16.46 12.97 -30.86
N SER A 342 16.92 11.71 -30.84
CA SER A 342 17.42 11.05 -29.61
C SER A 342 18.82 11.58 -29.26
N VAL A 343 19.04 11.91 -27.99
CA VAL A 343 20.33 12.34 -27.42
C VAL A 343 20.57 11.57 -26.13
N SER A 344 21.34 10.49 -26.22
CA SER A 344 21.72 9.65 -25.08
C SER A 344 22.92 10.24 -24.33
N GLY A 345 22.69 11.32 -23.59
CA GLY A 345 23.71 12.01 -22.78
C GLY A 345 23.33 12.16 -21.31
N ASN A 346 24.27 11.83 -20.41
CA ASN A 346 24.12 12.10 -18.97
C ASN A 346 24.23 13.61 -18.71
N ILE A 347 23.12 14.28 -18.39
CA ILE A 347 23.17 15.68 -17.96
C ILE A 347 23.56 15.72 -16.48
N VAL A 348 24.62 16.47 -16.18
CA VAL A 348 25.07 16.80 -14.83
C VAL A 348 24.82 18.29 -14.58
N ILE A 349 23.97 18.61 -13.62
CA ILE A 349 23.72 19.99 -13.20
C ILE A 349 24.13 20.14 -11.73
N GLY A 350 25.03 21.09 -11.46
CA GLY A 350 25.32 21.56 -10.12
C GLY A 350 24.31 22.62 -9.72
N VAL A 351 23.36 22.28 -8.84
CA VAL A 351 22.34 23.20 -8.34
C VAL A 351 22.42 23.32 -6.82
N GLU A 352 21.94 24.45 -6.29
CA GLU A 352 21.54 24.47 -4.89
C GLU A 352 20.26 23.63 -4.73
N TYR A 353 20.23 22.77 -3.71
CA TYR A 353 19.10 21.88 -3.38
C TYR A 353 17.74 22.61 -3.28
N ASN A 354 17.76 23.92 -3.06
CA ASN A 354 16.59 24.78 -2.86
C ASN A 354 15.91 25.13 -4.20
N GLN A 355 16.71 25.35 -5.25
CA GLN A 355 16.26 25.79 -6.58
C GLN A 355 15.51 24.70 -7.35
N ILE A 356 15.73 23.42 -6.99
CA ILE A 356 15.03 22.24 -7.53
C ILE A 356 13.50 22.43 -7.44
N SER A 357 13.02 23.06 -6.37
CA SER A 357 11.57 23.27 -6.14
C SER A 357 10.88 24.24 -7.12
N GLY A 358 11.64 24.95 -7.96
CA GLY A 358 11.11 25.87 -8.98
C GLY A 358 11.04 25.29 -10.40
N LEU A 359 11.80 24.22 -10.69
CA LEU A 359 11.87 23.60 -12.03
C LEU A 359 10.86 22.46 -12.23
N VAL A 360 10.26 21.98 -11.13
CA VAL A 360 9.18 20.98 -11.16
C VAL A 360 7.89 21.64 -11.65
N ASN A 361 7.33 21.13 -12.75
CA ASN A 361 5.95 21.42 -13.14
C ASN A 361 5.03 21.05 -11.97
N LYS A 362 4.30 22.01 -11.41
CA LYS A 362 3.51 21.80 -10.18
C LYS A 362 2.33 20.84 -10.41
N ALA A 363 2.59 19.55 -10.22
CA ALA A 363 1.62 18.70 -9.56
C ALA A 363 1.35 19.31 -8.18
N GLU A 364 0.11 19.73 -7.92
CA GLU A 364 -0.23 20.28 -6.62
C GLU A 364 -0.10 19.19 -5.54
N PRO A 365 0.47 19.51 -4.35
CA PRO A 365 0.84 18.48 -3.39
C PRO A 365 -0.41 17.78 -2.84
N ARG A 366 -0.58 16.50 -3.19
CA ARG A 366 -1.72 15.67 -2.79
C ARG A 366 -2.06 15.85 -1.31
N ARG A 367 -3.32 16.17 -1.04
CA ARG A 367 -3.85 16.39 0.30
C ARG A 367 -3.87 15.07 1.06
N ILE A 368 -3.69 15.18 2.36
CA ILE A 368 -3.84 14.06 3.30
C ILE A 368 -4.91 14.43 4.32
N LEU A 369 -5.42 13.43 5.03
CA LEU A 369 -5.98 13.66 6.36
C LEU A 369 -4.85 14.18 7.27
N ASN A 370 -4.96 15.42 7.72
CA ASN A 370 -4.12 15.94 8.80
C ASN A 370 -4.90 15.92 10.11
N ALA A 371 -4.30 15.38 11.18
CA ALA A 371 -4.93 15.36 12.49
C ALA A 371 -3.90 15.46 13.63
N GLY A 372 -4.26 16.17 14.69
CA GLY A 372 -3.39 16.32 15.86
C GLY A 372 -3.95 17.20 16.96
N PHE A 373 -3.55 16.93 18.20
CA PHE A 373 -4.02 17.66 19.38
C PHE A 373 -3.27 18.97 19.57
N ALA A 374 -3.97 20.02 20.00
CA ALA A 374 -3.43 21.30 20.44
C ALA A 374 -3.93 21.64 21.84
N LYS A 375 -3.13 22.37 22.62
CA LYS A 375 -3.64 23.00 23.85
C LYS A 375 -4.72 24.01 23.46
N VAL A 376 -5.78 24.13 24.26
CA VAL A 376 -6.83 25.14 24.04
C VAL A 376 -6.21 26.54 23.93
N GLY A 377 -6.39 27.19 22.77
CA GLY A 377 -5.82 28.50 22.48
C GLY A 377 -4.29 28.55 22.35
N GLY A 378 -3.62 27.40 22.24
CA GLY A 378 -2.16 27.27 22.17
C GLY A 378 -1.68 26.45 20.97
N PRO A 379 -0.36 26.19 20.88
CA PRO A 379 0.21 25.46 19.75
C PRO A 379 -0.22 23.98 19.72
N ARG A 380 -0.15 23.41 18.52
CA ARG A 380 -0.27 21.96 18.27
C ARG A 380 0.86 21.21 18.95
N LEU A 381 0.55 20.05 19.50
CA LEU A 381 1.50 19.15 20.16
C LEU A 381 2.33 18.38 19.12
N ASN A 382 3.59 18.12 19.46
CA ASN A 382 4.43 17.20 18.68
C ASN A 382 4.17 15.74 19.04
N ARG A 383 4.75 14.82 18.25
CA ARG A 383 4.53 13.38 18.36
C ARG A 383 4.93 12.77 19.73
N ASN A 384 5.79 13.43 20.49
CA ASN A 384 6.31 12.95 21.79
C ASN A 384 5.67 13.63 23.01
N GLN A 385 4.77 14.60 22.81
CA GLN A 385 4.11 15.34 23.89
C GLN A 385 2.82 14.65 24.34
N ALA A 386 2.76 14.31 25.62
CA ALA A 386 1.57 13.74 26.24
C ALA A 386 0.40 14.74 26.36
N LEU A 387 -0.83 14.24 26.37
CA LEU A 387 -1.95 14.96 26.95
C LEU A 387 -1.84 14.90 28.48
N LEU A 388 -2.13 16.01 29.15
CA LEU A 388 -2.28 16.05 30.59
C LEU A 388 -3.67 15.51 30.96
N SER A 389 -3.67 14.54 31.88
CA SER A 389 -4.85 13.89 32.45
C SER A 389 -5.91 14.90 32.90
N ASN A 390 -7.18 14.66 32.56
CA ASN A 390 -8.33 15.50 32.92
C ASN A 390 -8.31 16.96 32.40
N ASN A 391 -7.41 17.34 31.49
CA ASN A 391 -7.38 18.67 30.87
C ASN A 391 -8.05 18.71 29.48
N PRO A 392 -8.57 19.88 29.05
CA PRO A 392 -9.15 20.07 27.72
C PRO A 392 -8.08 20.31 26.65
N TYR A 393 -8.36 19.85 25.43
CA TYR A 393 -7.55 19.98 24.23
C TYR A 393 -8.46 20.21 23.01
N ASP A 394 -7.91 20.81 21.97
CA ASP A 394 -8.53 20.85 20.64
C ASP A 394 -7.91 19.74 19.79
N LEU A 395 -8.68 18.73 19.38
CA LEU A 395 -8.28 17.84 18.30
C LEU A 395 -8.50 18.61 16.99
N LEU A 396 -7.40 19.04 16.38
CA LEU A 396 -7.38 19.71 15.09
C LEU A 396 -7.49 18.65 13.99
N VAL A 397 -8.35 18.90 12.99
CA VAL A 397 -8.50 18.06 11.79
C VAL A 397 -8.62 18.94 10.56
N ASP A 398 -7.90 18.62 9.49
CA ASP A 398 -8.18 19.14 8.15
C ASP A 398 -7.90 18.10 7.06
N VAL A 399 -8.36 18.42 5.85
CA VAL A 399 -7.94 17.77 4.61
C VAL A 399 -7.12 18.79 3.84
N GLY A 400 -5.82 18.55 3.65
CA GLY A 400 -4.94 19.56 3.10
C GLY A 400 -3.51 19.07 2.83
N PRO A 401 -2.66 19.93 2.23
CA PRO A 401 -1.25 19.62 2.04
C PRO A 401 -0.60 19.20 3.38
N PRO A 402 0.26 18.16 3.39
CA PRO A 402 0.76 17.58 4.63
C PRO A 402 1.36 18.59 5.60
N TRP A 403 0.85 18.65 6.83
CA TRP A 403 1.41 19.50 7.88
C TRP A 403 2.93 19.23 8.04
N ARG A 404 3.71 20.32 8.14
CA ARG A 404 5.19 20.25 8.26
C ARG A 404 5.62 19.32 9.41
N GLN A 405 6.73 18.62 9.17
CA GLN A 405 6.97 17.24 9.61
C GLN A 405 7.08 17.03 11.14
N ASP A 406 7.28 18.10 11.91
CA ASP A 406 7.47 18.07 13.37
C ASP A 406 6.18 17.87 14.19
N GLY A 407 4.99 17.81 13.55
CA GLY A 407 3.75 17.72 14.30
C GLY A 407 2.47 17.23 13.60
N ASN A 408 2.52 16.56 12.45
CA ASN A 408 1.38 15.70 12.10
C ASN A 408 1.44 14.44 12.97
N LEU A 409 0.31 14.02 13.55
CA LEU A 409 0.25 12.75 14.27
C LEU A 409 -0.14 11.59 13.34
N VAL A 410 -0.78 11.91 12.20
CA VAL A 410 -1.05 10.95 11.12
C VAL A 410 0.27 10.46 10.55
N ILE A 411 0.47 9.14 10.52
CA ILE A 411 1.62 8.54 9.85
C ILE A 411 1.49 8.82 8.35
N LYS A 412 2.58 9.33 7.75
CA LYS A 412 2.74 9.38 6.30
C LYS A 412 2.96 7.96 5.77
N SER A 413 1.88 7.23 5.53
CA SER A 413 1.80 6.13 4.58
C SER A 413 0.97 6.59 3.37
N GLU A 414 1.00 5.83 2.28
CA GLU A 414 0.21 6.13 1.08
C GLU A 414 -1.31 6.06 1.36
N GLN A 415 -1.71 5.28 2.37
CA GLN A 415 -3.07 5.24 2.91
C GLN A 415 -3.55 6.59 3.49
N ALA A 416 -2.64 7.50 3.85
CA ALA A 416 -2.99 8.78 4.45
C ALA A 416 -3.43 9.84 3.42
N TYR A 417 -3.21 9.60 2.12
CA TYR A 417 -3.75 10.46 1.07
C TYR A 417 -5.26 10.55 1.17
N PHE A 418 -5.77 11.75 0.85
CA PHE A 418 -7.18 11.99 0.70
C PHE A 418 -7.57 11.66 -0.75
N PRO A 419 -8.83 11.31 -1.04
CA PRO A 419 -9.21 10.97 -2.41
C PRO A 419 -9.28 12.26 -3.27
N GLU A 420 -8.52 12.34 -4.38
CA GLU A 420 -8.35 13.60 -5.13
C GLU A 420 -8.45 13.59 -6.66
N ASP A 421 -7.96 12.59 -7.37
CA ASP A 421 -7.71 12.75 -8.81
C ASP A 421 -9.01 12.81 -9.64
N LYS A 422 -9.20 13.90 -10.42
CA LYS A 422 -10.38 14.21 -11.28
C LYS A 422 -11.70 14.62 -10.60
N LEU A 423 -11.61 15.49 -9.58
CA LEU A 423 -12.75 16.28 -9.10
C LEU A 423 -13.45 17.03 -10.28
N PRO A 424 -14.75 16.83 -10.52
CA PRO A 424 -15.44 17.50 -11.64
C PRO A 424 -15.51 19.03 -11.47
N GLU A 425 -15.28 19.75 -12.58
CA GLU A 425 -15.12 21.22 -12.60
C GLU A 425 -16.39 22.02 -12.27
N ASP A 426 -17.55 21.36 -12.25
CA ASP A 426 -18.86 21.97 -12.01
C ASP A 426 -19.12 22.30 -10.53
N GLN A 427 -18.39 21.65 -9.61
CA GLN A 427 -18.61 21.78 -8.17
C GLN A 427 -17.56 22.67 -7.49
N GLN A 428 -17.99 23.46 -6.50
CA GLN A 428 -17.11 24.35 -5.73
C GLN A 428 -16.42 23.66 -4.54
N GLY A 429 -16.72 22.38 -4.32
CA GLY A 429 -16.20 21.54 -3.23
C GLY A 429 -17.26 20.65 -2.61
N TYR A 430 -16.89 20.02 -1.50
CA TYR A 430 -17.60 18.89 -0.90
C TYR A 430 -17.72 19.08 0.61
N GLN A 431 -18.93 18.96 1.14
CA GLN A 431 -19.19 18.96 2.57
C GLN A 431 -18.92 17.56 3.13
N VAL A 432 -17.93 17.45 4.01
CA VAL A 432 -17.46 16.20 4.61
C VAL A 432 -17.61 16.30 6.12
N ARG A 433 -18.31 15.33 6.71
CA ARG A 433 -18.49 15.25 8.17
C ARG A 433 -17.31 14.56 8.82
N VAL A 434 -16.75 15.20 9.83
CA VAL A 434 -15.69 14.68 10.68
C VAL A 434 -16.32 14.16 11.97
N VAL A 435 -16.08 12.89 12.29
CA VAL A 435 -16.60 12.22 13.50
C VAL A 435 -15.44 11.64 14.30
N PHE A 436 -15.31 12.02 15.56
CA PHE A 436 -14.38 11.39 16.51
C PHE A 436 -15.17 10.63 17.58
N VAL A 437 -14.83 9.36 17.82
CA VAL A 437 -15.47 8.51 18.84
C VAL A 437 -14.45 7.78 19.71
N ALA A 438 -14.56 7.95 21.03
CA ALA A 438 -13.63 7.43 22.04
C ALA A 438 -14.26 7.34 23.44
N GLU A 439 -14.35 6.14 24.03
CA GLU A 439 -14.85 5.97 25.41
C GLU A 439 -14.00 6.67 26.48
N ASP A 440 -12.71 6.88 26.18
CA ASP A 440 -11.73 7.42 27.12
C ASP A 440 -11.79 8.96 27.24
N PHE A 441 -12.40 9.64 26.27
CA PHE A 441 -12.50 11.11 26.22
C PHE A 441 -13.86 11.62 26.69
N SER A 442 -13.96 12.93 26.94
CA SER A 442 -15.23 13.61 27.21
C SER A 442 -15.29 14.94 26.43
N PRO A 443 -16.29 15.17 25.57
CA PRO A 443 -17.31 14.19 25.16
C PRO A 443 -16.71 12.95 24.48
N ARG A 444 -17.42 11.82 24.53
CA ARG A 444 -17.02 10.54 23.92
C ARG A 444 -17.23 10.54 22.41
N LEU A 445 -18.23 11.27 21.95
CA LEU A 445 -18.55 11.52 20.55
C LEU A 445 -18.35 13.02 20.27
N SER A 446 -17.70 13.35 19.16
CA SER A 446 -17.55 14.74 18.72
C SER A 446 -17.70 14.81 17.21
N THR A 447 -18.52 15.75 16.73
CA THR A 447 -18.83 15.90 15.31
C THR A 447 -18.68 17.34 14.85
N THR A 448 -18.12 17.54 13.67
CA THR A 448 -17.99 18.84 12.99
C THR A 448 -17.94 18.60 11.48
N GLU A 449 -17.95 19.64 10.66
CA GLU A 449 -17.96 19.51 9.20
C GLU A 449 -16.89 20.39 8.55
N ILE A 450 -16.34 19.92 7.45
CA ILE A 450 -15.36 20.63 6.63
C ILE A 450 -15.84 20.70 5.18
N TRP A 451 -15.54 21.82 4.53
CA TRP A 451 -15.67 21.97 3.09
C TRP A 451 -14.32 21.68 2.43
N VAL A 452 -14.26 20.62 1.63
CA VAL A 452 -13.05 20.24 0.87
C VAL A 452 -13.15 20.81 -0.54
N PRO A 453 -12.19 21.67 -1.00
CA PRO A 453 -12.23 22.25 -2.34
C PRO A 453 -12.14 21.23 -3.48
N ALA A 454 -12.78 21.55 -4.60
CA ALA A 454 -12.90 20.69 -5.79
C ALA A 454 -11.71 20.76 -6.78
N LYS A 455 -10.55 21.32 -6.40
CA LYS A 455 -9.31 21.17 -7.18
C LYS A 455 -8.14 20.87 -6.25
N ALA A 456 -7.63 21.88 -5.55
CA ALA A 456 -6.60 21.72 -4.52
C ALA A 456 -6.82 22.68 -3.35
N GLY A 457 -5.88 22.70 -2.41
CA GLY A 457 -5.89 23.57 -1.24
C GLY A 457 -6.59 22.97 -0.01
N GLN A 458 -6.22 23.50 1.16
CA GLN A 458 -6.69 23.06 2.46
C GLN A 458 -8.21 23.24 2.62
N SER A 459 -8.85 22.33 3.33
CA SER A 459 -10.27 22.41 3.68
C SER A 459 -10.58 23.64 4.53
N TYR A 460 -11.84 24.04 4.51
CA TYR A 460 -12.39 25.15 5.27
C TYR A 460 -13.32 24.58 6.36
N PRO A 461 -13.40 25.17 7.56
CA PRO A 461 -14.49 24.89 8.47
C PRO A 461 -15.86 25.13 7.81
N PHE A 462 -16.82 24.26 8.10
CA PHE A 462 -18.22 24.42 7.67
C PHE A 462 -19.11 24.51 8.91
N GLU A 463 -19.71 25.67 9.13
CA GLU A 463 -20.39 26.03 10.37
C GLU A 463 -21.69 26.78 10.05
N ASN A 464 -22.78 26.47 10.77
CA ASN A 464 -24.12 27.07 10.59
C ASN A 464 -24.73 26.91 9.17
N GLY A 465 -24.25 25.94 8.38
CA GLY A 465 -24.69 25.71 7.00
C GLY A 465 -23.90 26.49 5.94
N GLU A 466 -22.85 27.20 6.33
CA GLU A 466 -21.98 27.96 5.41
C GLU A 466 -20.50 27.59 5.56
N ARG A 467 -19.76 27.76 4.46
CA ARG A 467 -18.30 27.61 4.45
C ARG A 467 -17.63 28.86 5.04
N ALA A 468 -16.72 28.68 6.00
CA ALA A 468 -15.91 29.77 6.52
C ALA A 468 -15.12 30.51 5.43
N SER A 469 -14.78 31.78 5.70
CA SER A 469 -14.05 32.64 4.76
C SER A 469 -12.55 32.33 4.63
N ALA A 470 -11.98 31.55 5.55
CA ALA A 470 -10.58 31.16 5.57
C ALA A 470 -10.43 29.63 5.68
N SER A 471 -9.44 29.07 4.97
CA SER A 471 -9.09 27.65 5.09
C SER A 471 -8.37 27.37 6.41
N GLY A 472 -8.51 26.15 6.92
CA GLY A 472 -7.90 25.76 8.19
C GLY A 472 -8.53 24.52 8.82
N ALA A 473 -7.95 24.12 9.95
CA ALA A 473 -8.41 22.97 10.71
C ALA A 473 -9.60 23.30 11.63
N VAL A 474 -10.63 22.45 11.55
CA VAL A 474 -11.73 22.39 12.52
C VAL A 474 -11.24 21.87 13.87
N LYS A 475 -12.00 22.18 14.94
CA LYS A 475 -11.58 21.98 16.33
C LYS A 475 -12.59 21.12 17.08
N LEU A 476 -12.28 19.83 17.23
CA LEU A 476 -13.04 18.92 18.08
C LEU A 476 -12.57 19.09 19.52
N ARG A 477 -13.32 19.86 20.32
CA ARG A 477 -13.01 20.14 21.73
C ARG A 477 -13.24 18.90 22.59
N VAL A 478 -12.16 18.27 23.06
CA VAL A 478 -12.20 17.06 23.87
C VAL A 478 -11.37 17.18 25.14
N LYS A 479 -11.75 16.44 26.18
CA LYS A 479 -11.07 16.39 27.47
C LYS A 479 -10.40 15.02 27.65
N ALA A 480 -9.11 15.04 27.97
CA ALA A 480 -8.32 13.83 28.15
C ALA A 480 -8.78 13.02 29.39
N PRO A 481 -8.70 11.67 29.38
CA PRO A 481 -9.11 10.83 30.50
C PRO A 481 -8.41 11.18 31.81
N LYS A 482 -9.09 10.85 32.92
CA LYS A 482 -8.50 10.89 34.26
C LYS A 482 -7.73 9.61 34.56
N LEU A 483 -6.41 9.69 34.63
CA LEU A 483 -5.56 8.61 35.13
C LEU A 483 -5.78 8.37 36.64
N GLY A 484 -5.81 7.10 37.05
CA GLY A 484 -5.80 6.73 38.47
C GLY A 484 -4.53 7.21 39.19
N LEU A 485 -4.65 7.55 40.48
CA LEU A 485 -3.64 8.27 41.28
C LEU A 485 -2.22 7.69 41.20
N PHE A 486 -2.08 6.37 41.11
CA PHE A 486 -0.79 5.68 41.06
C PHE A 486 -0.22 5.48 39.64
N LYS A 487 -1.00 5.73 38.58
CA LYS A 487 -0.51 5.63 37.18
C LYS A 487 0.19 6.95 36.79
N ARG A 488 1.51 6.90 36.60
CA ARG A 488 2.30 8.06 36.10
C ARG A 488 2.00 8.43 34.65
N GLN A 489 1.73 7.42 33.82
CA GLN A 489 1.31 7.55 32.42
C GLN A 489 0.36 6.42 32.02
N GLY A 490 -0.36 6.62 30.92
CA GLY A 490 -1.16 5.61 30.20
C GLY A 490 -1.29 6.01 28.73
N SER A 491 -2.19 5.33 28.00
CA SER A 491 -2.67 5.78 26.69
C SER A 491 -4.19 5.95 26.73
N ALA A 492 -4.70 6.73 25.77
CA ALA A 492 -6.10 6.81 25.42
C ALA A 492 -6.22 6.57 23.91
N HIS A 493 -7.34 5.99 23.50
CA HIS A 493 -7.56 5.61 22.10
C HIS A 493 -8.93 6.09 21.61
N GLY A 494 -9.11 6.09 20.30
CA GLY A 494 -10.32 6.55 19.65
C GLY A 494 -10.24 6.37 18.14
N ARG A 495 -11.33 6.64 17.45
CA ARG A 495 -11.40 6.58 15.98
C ARG A 495 -11.86 7.92 15.42
N LEU A 496 -11.16 8.38 14.39
CA LEU A 496 -11.51 9.53 13.57
C LEU A 496 -12.05 9.02 12.24
N CYS A 497 -13.25 9.42 11.85
CA CYS A 497 -13.91 9.03 10.61
C CYS A 497 -14.26 10.27 9.79
N LEU A 498 -14.10 10.16 8.48
CA LEU A 498 -14.60 11.13 7.50
C LEU A 498 -15.77 10.50 6.75
N TYR A 499 -16.91 11.18 6.75
CA TYR A 499 -18.13 10.74 6.05
C TYR A 499 -18.53 11.74 4.96
N TYR A 500 -18.87 11.25 3.77
CA TYR A 500 -19.46 12.03 2.67
C TYR A 500 -20.80 11.41 2.28
N LYS A 501 -21.87 12.22 2.17
CA LYS A 501 -23.26 11.75 1.96
C LYS A 501 -23.62 10.50 2.82
N GLY A 502 -23.22 10.51 4.10
CA GLY A 502 -23.48 9.42 5.05
C GLY A 502 -22.63 8.14 4.91
N GLN A 503 -21.69 8.07 3.98
CA GLN A 503 -20.81 6.91 3.74
C GLN A 503 -19.41 7.14 4.30
N LEU A 504 -18.76 6.10 4.82
CA LEU A 504 -17.41 6.22 5.39
C LEU A 504 -16.37 6.24 4.26
N ILE A 505 -15.78 7.41 3.99
CA ILE A 505 -14.78 7.55 2.95
C ILE A 505 -13.35 7.23 3.43
N GLN A 506 -13.04 7.58 4.68
CA GLN A 506 -11.74 7.34 5.30
C GLN A 506 -11.89 7.20 6.82
N SER A 507 -11.10 6.33 7.44
CA SER A 507 -11.04 6.19 8.89
C SER A 507 -9.61 6.07 9.40
N ALA A 508 -9.35 6.61 10.58
CA ALA A 508 -8.06 6.57 11.23
C ALA A 508 -8.15 6.24 12.72
N LEU A 509 -7.31 5.30 13.13
CA LEU A 509 -7.08 4.92 14.51
C LEU A 509 -6.24 5.98 15.24
N VAL A 510 -6.76 6.56 16.31
CA VAL A 510 -6.09 7.56 17.16
C VAL A 510 -5.55 6.90 18.42
N SER A 511 -4.24 7.04 18.66
CA SER A 511 -3.54 6.52 19.85
C SER A 511 -2.64 7.60 20.45
N VAL A 512 -2.95 8.05 21.67
CA VAL A 512 -2.20 9.12 22.33
C VAL A 512 -1.82 8.80 23.77
N GLY A 513 -0.64 9.29 24.18
CA GLY A 513 -0.13 9.13 25.53
C GLY A 513 -0.71 10.16 26.52
N ILE A 514 -1.08 9.69 27.71
CA ILE A 514 -1.68 10.51 28.79
C ILE A 514 -0.74 10.51 30.00
N THR A 515 -0.56 11.64 30.67
CA THR A 515 0.31 11.78 31.85
C THR A 515 -0.33 12.59 32.98
N ASN A 516 0.05 12.28 34.22
CA ASN A 516 -0.33 13.06 35.41
C ASN A 516 0.66 14.19 35.76
N SER A 517 1.72 14.36 34.97
CA SER A 517 2.75 15.39 35.16
C SER A 517 3.27 15.87 33.80
N GLN A 518 3.66 17.14 33.76
CA GLN A 518 4.47 17.69 32.67
C GLN A 518 5.86 17.01 32.67
N ASN A 519 6.53 17.04 31.51
CA ASN A 519 7.89 16.51 31.29
C ASN A 519 8.09 14.97 31.43
N VAL A 520 7.01 14.17 31.43
CA VAL A 520 7.12 12.70 31.35
C VAL A 520 7.29 12.26 29.89
N LYS A 521 8.43 11.65 29.54
CA LYS A 521 8.65 11.04 28.22
C LYS A 521 7.65 9.87 28.00
N LEU A 522 6.97 9.88 26.85
CA LEU A 522 6.04 8.82 26.48
C LEU A 522 6.75 7.49 26.18
N LYS A 523 6.12 6.37 26.57
CA LYS A 523 6.59 5.00 26.22
C LYS A 523 6.45 4.65 24.74
N LYS A 524 5.43 5.19 24.07
CA LYS A 524 5.21 5.11 22.62
C LYS A 524 4.87 6.53 22.14
N PRO A 525 5.38 6.98 20.99
CA PRO A 525 4.96 8.26 20.41
C PRO A 525 3.46 8.23 20.10
N ASN A 526 2.83 9.41 20.13
CA ASN A 526 1.47 9.59 19.64
C ASN A 526 1.39 9.14 18.16
N LYS A 527 0.25 8.59 17.77
CA LYS A 527 0.03 8.03 16.44
C LYS A 527 -1.43 8.22 16.05
N ILE A 528 -1.64 8.68 14.83
CA ILE A 528 -2.89 8.52 14.08
C ILE A 528 -2.53 7.70 12.84
N GLU A 529 -3.36 6.75 12.46
CA GLU A 529 -3.07 5.79 11.37
C GLU A 529 -4.33 5.53 10.59
N VAL A 530 -4.31 5.83 9.28
CA VAL A 530 -5.43 5.49 8.40
C VAL A 530 -5.45 3.99 8.18
N ASP A 531 -6.56 3.37 8.56
CA ASP A 531 -6.81 1.93 8.52
C ASP A 531 -8.15 1.59 7.83
N TYR A 532 -8.71 2.56 7.09
CA TYR A 532 -9.75 2.35 6.09
C TYR A 532 -9.75 3.50 5.07
N VAL A 533 -9.79 3.16 3.78
CA VAL A 533 -10.05 4.05 2.64
C VAL A 533 -10.93 3.26 1.67
N ILE A 534 -11.99 3.87 1.14
CA ILE A 534 -12.91 3.23 0.16
C ILE A 534 -12.70 3.70 -1.29
N ALA A 535 -11.97 4.80 -1.51
CA ALA A 535 -11.78 5.40 -2.83
C ALA A 535 -10.42 6.12 -2.91
N GLY A 536 -9.76 6.05 -4.06
CA GLY A 536 -8.54 6.82 -4.36
C GLY A 536 -8.82 8.23 -4.87
N ASN A 537 -10.05 8.51 -5.32
CA ASN A 537 -10.46 9.86 -5.68
C ASN A 537 -11.89 10.26 -5.21
N PHE A 538 -12.29 11.51 -5.39
CA PHE A 538 -13.60 12.00 -4.93
C PHE A 538 -14.70 11.91 -6.00
N GLU A 539 -14.36 11.78 -7.29
CA GLU A 539 -15.30 11.34 -8.34
C GLU A 539 -15.70 9.87 -8.10
N ASP A 540 -14.76 9.06 -7.62
CA ASP A 540 -15.02 7.75 -7.03
C ASP A 540 -16.01 7.87 -5.86
N THR A 541 -15.83 8.82 -4.93
CA THR A 541 -16.85 9.03 -3.90
C THR A 541 -18.20 9.50 -4.46
N LYS A 542 -18.27 10.06 -5.69
CA LYS A 542 -19.55 10.29 -6.38
C LYS A 542 -20.18 8.98 -6.85
N ARG A 543 -19.50 8.10 -7.60
CA ARG A 543 -20.05 6.76 -7.97
C ARG A 543 -20.47 5.97 -6.73
N LEU A 544 -19.68 6.04 -5.64
CA LEU A 544 -20.03 5.44 -4.36
C LEU A 544 -21.27 6.09 -3.72
N SER A 545 -21.41 7.42 -3.79
CA SER A 545 -22.55 8.15 -3.23
C SER A 545 -23.84 7.98 -4.02
N ASP A 546 -23.70 7.82 -5.32
CA ASP A 546 -24.75 7.60 -6.29
C ASP A 546 -24.67 6.13 -6.75
N ARG A 547 -24.56 5.22 -5.75
CA ARG A 547 -24.69 3.76 -5.92
C ARG A 547 -26.16 3.39 -6.12
N GLN A 548 -26.58 3.45 -7.37
CA GLN A 548 -27.96 3.34 -7.80
C GLN A 548 -28.32 1.89 -8.16
N VAL A 549 -28.51 1.00 -7.18
CA VAL A 549 -29.06 -0.32 -7.51
C VAL A 549 -30.48 -0.15 -8.03
N GLN A 550 -30.71 -0.58 -9.27
CA GLN A 550 -31.98 -0.43 -9.97
C GLN A 550 -32.97 -1.51 -9.50
N PHE A 551 -34.00 -1.09 -8.77
CA PHE A 551 -35.06 -2.01 -8.32
C PHE A 551 -36.25 -1.97 -9.29
N GLY A 552 -36.47 -3.09 -10.00
CA GLY A 552 -37.65 -3.31 -10.84
C GLY A 552 -37.90 -2.19 -11.87
N ASN A 553 -38.97 -1.41 -11.66
CA ASN A 553 -39.48 -0.37 -12.56
C ASN A 553 -38.62 0.92 -12.58
N ASN A 554 -37.30 0.78 -12.75
CA ASN A 554 -36.31 1.86 -12.80
C ASN A 554 -36.26 2.74 -11.54
N GLU A 555 -36.70 2.24 -10.38
CA GLU A 555 -36.60 3.01 -9.14
C GLU A 555 -35.19 2.93 -8.53
N ILE A 556 -34.53 4.09 -8.56
CA ILE A 556 -33.19 4.32 -7.99
C ILE A 556 -33.29 4.60 -6.49
N ARG A 557 -32.48 3.91 -5.67
CA ARG A 557 -32.41 4.10 -4.20
C ARG A 557 -30.95 4.31 -3.76
N PRO A 558 -30.65 5.28 -2.87
CA PRO A 558 -29.31 5.48 -2.35
C PRO A 558 -28.94 4.46 -1.25
N ILE A 559 -27.66 4.42 -0.89
CA ILE A 559 -27.23 3.96 0.45
C ILE A 559 -27.83 4.93 1.48
N SER A 560 -28.65 4.44 2.42
CA SER A 560 -29.28 5.28 3.46
C SER A 560 -28.70 5.06 4.86
N VAL A 561 -28.03 3.92 5.07
CA VAL A 561 -27.45 3.52 6.36
C VAL A 561 -25.99 3.10 6.16
N GLY A 562 -25.09 3.77 6.88
CA GLY A 562 -23.68 3.40 7.02
C GLY A 562 -23.41 2.83 8.41
N LEU A 563 -22.87 1.61 8.46
CA LEU A 563 -22.44 0.92 9.69
C LEU A 563 -20.92 0.72 9.61
N THR A 564 -20.19 1.22 10.60
CA THR A 564 -18.74 1.15 10.70
C THR A 564 -18.35 0.17 11.82
N LEU A 565 -17.83 -0.99 11.42
CA LEU A 565 -17.25 -1.99 12.32
C LEU A 565 -15.83 -1.58 12.70
N ASN A 566 -15.58 -1.50 14.00
CA ASN A 566 -14.53 -0.67 14.60
C ASN A 566 -13.90 -1.36 15.82
N ASP A 567 -12.59 -1.59 15.79
CA ASP A 567 -11.75 -1.66 17.00
C ASP A 567 -11.08 -0.29 17.17
N ASP A 568 -11.16 0.29 18.37
CA ASP A 568 -10.53 1.58 18.68
C ASP A 568 -9.06 1.46 19.14
N GLY A 569 -8.47 0.27 19.01
CA GLY A 569 -7.09 -0.03 19.40
C GLY A 569 -6.92 -0.37 20.88
N SER A 570 -7.99 -0.30 21.68
CA SER A 570 -7.98 -0.80 23.06
C SER A 570 -8.45 -2.25 23.19
N GLY A 571 -8.84 -2.92 22.09
CA GLY A 571 -9.47 -4.24 22.11
C GLY A 571 -10.93 -4.20 22.54
N ARG A 572 -11.56 -3.01 22.48
CA ARG A 572 -13.01 -2.81 22.58
C ARG A 572 -13.54 -2.56 21.19
N HIS A 573 -14.56 -3.34 20.82
CA HIS A 573 -15.22 -3.15 19.54
C HIS A 573 -16.46 -2.27 19.67
N ARG A 574 -16.79 -1.57 18.59
CA ARG A 574 -17.98 -0.71 18.47
C ARG A 574 -18.64 -0.92 17.12
N ILE A 575 -19.95 -0.69 17.08
CA ILE A 575 -20.69 -0.39 15.85
C ILE A 575 -20.97 1.11 15.91
N LEU A 576 -20.32 1.89 15.04
CA LEU A 576 -20.62 3.31 14.82
C LEU A 576 -21.58 3.39 13.62
N ALA A 577 -22.73 4.05 13.78
CA ALA A 577 -23.81 3.97 12.80
C ALA A 577 -24.43 5.34 12.49
N THR A 578 -24.69 5.57 11.21
CA THR A 578 -25.11 6.84 10.60
C THR A 578 -26.25 6.61 9.61
N TYR A 579 -27.33 7.39 9.71
CA TYR A 579 -28.51 7.32 8.83
C TYR A 579 -28.83 8.69 8.21
N HIS A 580 -29.20 8.69 6.92
CA HIS A 580 -29.74 9.85 6.22
C HIS A 580 -31.04 9.49 5.47
N LEU A 581 -31.91 10.49 5.29
CA LEU A 581 -33.30 10.30 4.86
C LEU A 581 -33.53 10.95 3.50
N ASN A 582 -33.36 10.18 2.43
CA ASN A 582 -33.46 10.58 1.02
C ASN A 582 -32.40 11.61 0.56
N SER A 583 -31.93 11.47 -0.67
CA SER A 583 -30.74 12.16 -1.21
C SER A 583 -30.93 13.66 -1.57
N LYS A 584 -31.91 14.35 -0.96
CA LYS A 584 -32.28 15.74 -1.35
C LYS A 584 -32.20 16.79 -0.24
N GLU A 585 -32.17 16.42 1.04
CA GLU A 585 -32.03 17.40 2.14
C GLU A 585 -31.12 16.85 3.24
N GLU A 586 -30.15 17.65 3.70
CA GLU A 586 -29.17 17.24 4.72
C GLU A 586 -29.71 17.24 6.16
N THR A 587 -30.94 16.78 6.38
CA THR A 587 -31.44 16.45 7.73
C THR A 587 -30.95 15.06 8.18
N THR A 588 -29.68 14.76 7.88
CA THR A 588 -28.94 13.63 8.44
C THR A 588 -29.07 13.61 9.96
N ILE A 589 -29.09 12.42 10.56
CA ILE A 589 -29.15 12.31 12.02
C ILE A 589 -27.72 12.07 12.53
N PRO A 590 -27.28 12.72 13.62
CA PRO A 590 -25.93 12.54 14.15
C PRO A 590 -25.58 11.07 14.39
N PRO A 591 -24.31 10.67 14.22
CA PRO A 591 -23.84 9.32 14.53
C PRO A 591 -24.20 8.91 15.95
N ALA A 592 -24.39 7.61 16.15
CA ALA A 592 -24.37 7.01 17.47
C ALA A 592 -23.60 5.70 17.43
N TRP A 593 -23.23 5.19 18.60
CA TRP A 593 -22.45 3.97 18.70
C TRP A 593 -22.98 3.05 19.79
N ALA A 594 -22.82 1.74 19.56
CA ALA A 594 -23.01 0.71 20.57
C ALA A 594 -21.65 0.03 20.88
N PRO A 595 -21.35 -0.29 22.15
CA PRO A 595 -20.33 -1.29 22.47
C PRO A 595 -20.72 -2.63 21.84
N TYR A 596 -19.77 -3.32 21.20
CA TYR A 596 -20.01 -4.60 20.54
C TYR A 596 -19.29 -5.75 21.25
N ASP A 597 -20.06 -6.75 21.67
CA ASP A 597 -19.54 -8.00 22.22
C ASP A 597 -19.31 -9.02 21.09
N SER A 598 -18.05 -9.15 20.67
CA SER A 598 -17.64 -10.10 19.65
C SER A 598 -17.75 -11.57 20.09
N GLN A 599 -17.71 -11.87 21.40
CA GLN A 599 -17.84 -13.23 21.90
C GLN A 599 -19.30 -13.68 21.87
N SER A 600 -20.21 -12.84 22.36
CA SER A 600 -21.66 -13.12 22.28
C SER A 600 -22.13 -13.22 20.83
N ALA A 601 -21.68 -12.32 19.94
CA ALA A 601 -22.01 -12.39 18.51
C ALA A 601 -21.43 -13.64 17.82
N GLN A 602 -20.20 -14.07 18.18
CA GLN A 602 -19.64 -15.33 17.69
C GLN A 602 -20.45 -16.55 18.19
N GLN A 603 -20.93 -16.53 19.43
CA GLN A 603 -21.80 -17.59 19.97
C GLN A 603 -23.14 -17.66 19.24
N THR A 604 -23.82 -16.53 19.03
CA THR A 604 -25.06 -16.48 18.23
C THR A 604 -24.84 -16.95 16.80
N LEU A 605 -23.68 -16.66 16.19
CA LEU A 605 -23.33 -17.18 14.86
C LEU A 605 -23.09 -18.70 14.83
N LEU A 606 -22.56 -19.31 15.91
CA LEU A 606 -22.45 -20.77 16.03
C LEU A 606 -23.83 -21.44 16.19
N GLU A 607 -24.73 -20.84 16.96
CA GLU A 607 -26.13 -21.30 17.09
C GLU A 607 -26.87 -21.16 15.75
N PHE A 608 -26.66 -20.06 15.05
CA PHE A 608 -27.20 -19.81 13.71
C PHE A 608 -26.77 -20.86 12.67
N ARG A 609 -25.47 -21.21 12.66
CA ARG A 609 -24.92 -22.27 11.81
C ARG A 609 -25.59 -23.62 12.05
N LYS A 610 -25.94 -23.92 13.31
CA LYS A 610 -26.69 -25.14 13.64
C LYS A 610 -28.09 -25.09 13.05
N VAL A 611 -28.86 -24.02 13.27
CA VAL A 611 -30.23 -23.90 12.72
C VAL A 611 -30.23 -23.99 11.19
N MET A 612 -29.30 -23.31 10.51
CA MET A 612 -29.15 -23.44 9.04
C MET A 612 -28.72 -24.85 8.60
N THR A 613 -28.01 -25.62 9.43
CA THR A 613 -27.73 -27.04 9.14
C THR A 613 -29.01 -27.86 9.26
N ASP A 614 -29.82 -27.62 10.29
CA ASP A 614 -31.13 -28.25 10.48
C ASP A 614 -32.08 -27.87 9.32
N CYS A 615 -31.95 -26.68 8.72
CA CYS A 615 -32.69 -26.24 7.53
C CYS A 615 -32.41 -27.08 6.25
N TYR A 616 -31.40 -27.96 6.21
CA TYR A 616 -31.29 -28.95 5.11
C TYR A 616 -32.31 -30.10 5.21
N THR A 617 -32.96 -30.28 6.37
CA THR A 617 -33.94 -31.34 6.60
C THR A 617 -35.23 -31.09 5.82
N GLY A 618 -35.70 -32.08 5.06
CA GLY A 618 -36.98 -32.01 4.33
C GLY A 618 -36.95 -31.25 3.01
N LEU A 619 -35.76 -30.94 2.46
CA LEU A 619 -35.63 -30.37 1.11
C LEU A 619 -36.03 -31.38 0.02
N SER A 620 -36.68 -30.87 -1.04
CA SER A 620 -36.89 -31.59 -2.29
C SER A 620 -35.62 -31.67 -3.15
N GLU A 621 -35.67 -32.49 -4.22
CA GLU A 621 -34.66 -32.51 -5.30
C GLU A 621 -34.44 -31.14 -5.95
N THR A 622 -35.45 -30.26 -5.90
CA THR A 622 -35.41 -28.87 -6.41
C THR A 622 -35.03 -27.84 -5.33
N PHE A 623 -34.56 -28.30 -4.16
CA PHE A 623 -34.16 -27.48 -3.01
C PHE A 623 -35.28 -26.58 -2.43
N GLY A 624 -36.52 -27.03 -2.51
CA GLY A 624 -37.67 -26.40 -1.86
C GLY A 624 -38.17 -27.16 -0.63
N LYS A 625 -39.08 -26.56 0.13
CA LYS A 625 -39.79 -27.19 1.25
C LYS A 625 -41.27 -26.88 1.22
N ASN A 626 -42.09 -27.75 1.82
CA ASN A 626 -43.49 -27.43 2.07
C ASN A 626 -43.65 -26.22 3.03
N ARG A 627 -44.78 -25.52 2.95
CA ARG A 627 -44.99 -24.26 3.69
C ARG A 627 -44.89 -24.41 5.21
N LYS A 628 -45.26 -25.57 5.77
CA LYS A 628 -45.21 -25.80 7.23
C LYS A 628 -43.76 -25.80 7.70
N ASP A 629 -42.89 -26.53 7.00
CA ASP A 629 -41.50 -26.68 7.42
C ASP A 629 -40.68 -25.41 7.08
N PHE A 630 -40.98 -24.73 5.96
CA PHE A 630 -40.51 -23.36 5.69
C PHE A 630 -40.88 -22.37 6.81
N SER A 631 -42.14 -22.43 7.30
CA SER A 631 -42.60 -21.55 8.41
C SER A 631 -41.89 -21.84 9.73
N TYR A 632 -41.40 -23.08 9.92
CA TYR A 632 -40.60 -23.47 11.08
C TYR A 632 -39.16 -22.95 10.98
N ASP A 633 -38.49 -23.16 9.84
CA ASP A 633 -37.17 -22.58 9.57
C ASP A 633 -37.20 -21.05 9.78
N LEU A 634 -38.23 -20.39 9.23
CA LEU A 634 -38.41 -18.94 9.30
C LEU A 634 -38.56 -18.44 10.74
N LEU A 635 -39.25 -19.18 11.62
CA LEU A 635 -39.40 -18.85 13.03
C LEU A 635 -38.07 -18.97 13.78
N GLU A 636 -37.36 -20.09 13.64
CA GLU A 636 -36.11 -20.32 14.39
C GLU A 636 -34.98 -19.40 13.92
N LEU A 637 -34.89 -19.11 12.62
CA LEU A 637 -33.94 -18.13 12.09
C LEU A 637 -34.29 -16.69 12.53
N ALA A 638 -35.58 -16.33 12.63
CA ALA A 638 -36.01 -15.00 13.05
C ALA A 638 -35.74 -14.75 14.55
N LYS A 639 -35.87 -15.78 15.41
CA LYS A 639 -35.46 -15.73 16.81
C LYS A 639 -34.00 -15.30 16.96
N LEU A 640 -33.10 -15.96 16.22
CA LEU A 640 -31.66 -15.64 16.24
C LEU A 640 -31.37 -14.28 15.59
N GLY A 641 -32.08 -13.94 14.52
CA GLY A 641 -31.97 -12.63 13.88
C GLY A 641 -32.39 -11.45 14.77
N ASP A 642 -33.34 -11.65 15.69
CA ASP A 642 -33.75 -10.62 16.65
C ASP A 642 -32.75 -10.48 17.82
N GLN A 643 -32.08 -11.57 18.20
CA GLN A 643 -30.90 -11.53 19.07
C GLN A 643 -29.77 -10.73 18.39
N LEU A 644 -29.50 -10.97 17.11
CA LEU A 644 -28.51 -10.22 16.32
C LEU A 644 -28.87 -8.73 16.23
N ARG A 645 -30.12 -8.37 15.91
CA ARG A 645 -30.61 -6.98 15.96
C ARG A 645 -30.37 -6.36 17.34
N THR A 646 -30.57 -7.13 18.41
CA THR A 646 -30.36 -6.68 19.79
C THR A 646 -28.88 -6.52 20.13
N LEU A 647 -27.99 -7.43 19.71
CA LEU A 647 -26.53 -7.30 19.88
C LEU A 647 -25.97 -6.10 19.11
N ALA A 648 -26.51 -5.80 17.92
CA ALA A 648 -26.03 -4.69 17.10
C ALA A 648 -26.58 -3.31 17.50
N LEU A 649 -27.82 -3.25 18.01
CA LEU A 649 -28.58 -1.98 18.18
C LEU A 649 -29.14 -1.76 19.59
N SER A 650 -28.78 -2.60 20.58
CA SER A 650 -28.92 -2.26 22.01
C SER A 650 -27.73 -1.40 22.49
N GLY A 651 -27.81 -0.84 23.70
CA GLY A 651 -26.70 -0.08 24.29
C GLY A 651 -26.29 1.23 23.58
N LEU A 652 -27.04 1.69 22.59
CA LEU A 652 -26.75 2.89 21.79
C LEU A 652 -26.55 4.14 22.66
N ASP A 653 -25.32 4.66 22.69
CA ASP A 653 -24.99 5.94 23.30
C ASP A 653 -25.25 7.07 22.28
N VAL A 654 -26.29 7.83 22.58
CA VAL A 654 -26.72 9.05 21.85
C VAL A 654 -26.58 10.30 22.72
N SER A 655 -26.00 10.19 23.92
CA SER A 655 -26.11 11.21 24.98
C SER A 655 -25.58 12.59 24.56
N GLU A 656 -24.56 12.60 23.71
CA GLU A 656 -23.89 13.81 23.21
C GLU A 656 -24.42 14.27 21.83
N SER A 657 -25.43 13.59 21.29
CA SER A 657 -26.08 13.91 20.00
C SER A 657 -27.24 14.92 20.11
N GLY A 658 -27.66 15.27 21.33
CA GLY A 658 -28.86 16.07 21.60
C GLY A 658 -30.20 15.36 21.35
N ARG A 659 -30.20 14.05 21.00
CA ARG A 659 -31.41 13.25 20.74
C ARG A 659 -31.58 12.13 21.76
N THR A 660 -32.81 11.59 21.87
CA THR A 660 -33.08 10.37 22.65
C THR A 660 -32.91 9.12 21.80
N VAL A 661 -32.63 7.97 22.45
CA VAL A 661 -32.46 6.67 21.77
C VAL A 661 -33.71 6.30 20.94
N ALA A 662 -34.90 6.67 21.41
CA ALA A 662 -36.16 6.45 20.69
C ALA A 662 -36.23 7.24 19.37
N ILE A 663 -35.83 8.52 19.37
CA ILE A 663 -35.92 9.40 18.20
C ILE A 663 -35.03 8.91 17.04
N TRP A 664 -33.82 8.44 17.32
CA TRP A 664 -32.92 7.91 16.28
C TRP A 664 -33.14 6.44 15.96
N ARG A 665 -33.68 5.62 16.87
CA ARG A 665 -34.22 4.30 16.47
C ARG A 665 -35.36 4.45 15.47
N GLN A 666 -36.25 5.43 15.68
CA GLN A 666 -37.27 5.75 14.68
C GLN A 666 -36.62 6.21 13.36
N GLY A 667 -35.66 7.13 13.41
CA GLY A 667 -34.92 7.58 12.21
C GLY A 667 -34.14 6.48 11.46
N LEU A 668 -33.57 5.49 12.18
CA LEU A 668 -32.97 4.30 11.57
C LEU A 668 -34.02 3.43 10.89
N LEU A 669 -35.15 3.17 11.57
CA LEU A 669 -36.25 2.38 10.99
C LEU A 669 -36.83 3.07 9.74
N ASP A 670 -36.96 4.40 9.75
CA ASP A 670 -37.41 5.18 8.58
C ASP A 670 -36.37 5.14 7.44
N ALA A 671 -35.07 5.21 7.75
CA ALA A 671 -33.99 4.98 6.79
C ALA A 671 -33.92 3.52 6.27
N LEU A 672 -34.57 2.58 6.96
CA LEU A 672 -34.70 1.17 6.57
C LEU A 672 -36.09 0.84 5.98
N LYS A 673 -37.02 1.78 5.79
CA LYS A 673 -38.35 1.44 5.20
C LYS A 673 -38.33 1.20 3.69
N THR A 674 -37.35 1.75 2.98
CA THR A 674 -37.45 1.99 1.52
C THR A 674 -36.58 1.07 0.66
N GLY A 675 -36.32 -0.16 1.11
CA GLY A 675 -35.56 -1.17 0.34
C GLY A 675 -34.13 -0.75 0.02
N THR A 676 -33.47 -0.13 1.00
CA THR A 676 -32.21 0.60 0.82
C THR A 676 -30.97 -0.28 0.72
N VAL A 677 -29.87 0.31 0.22
CA VAL A 677 -28.53 -0.26 0.37
C VAL A 677 -27.97 0.08 1.76
N ILE A 678 -27.36 -0.89 2.43
CA ILE A 678 -26.70 -0.77 3.74
C ILE A 678 -25.20 -0.99 3.53
N GLN A 679 -24.38 -0.01 3.93
CA GLN A 679 -22.92 -0.11 3.85
C GLN A 679 -22.33 -0.62 5.16
N ILE A 680 -21.57 -1.73 5.09
CA ILE A 680 -20.78 -2.26 6.21
C ILE A 680 -19.30 -1.95 5.96
N ALA A 681 -18.83 -0.80 6.45
CA ALA A 681 -17.41 -0.47 6.41
C ALA A 681 -16.66 -1.19 7.54
N ARG A 682 -15.69 -2.04 7.19
CA ARG A 682 -14.87 -2.81 8.13
C ARG A 682 -13.49 -2.18 8.27
N THR A 683 -13.23 -1.51 9.39
CA THR A 683 -11.98 -0.76 9.63
C THR A 683 -10.91 -1.61 10.30
N GLY A 684 -9.67 -1.49 9.83
CA GLY A 684 -8.51 -2.21 10.37
C GLY A 684 -8.60 -3.74 10.29
N PRO A 685 -7.75 -4.47 11.03
CA PRO A 685 -7.70 -5.94 11.05
C PRO A 685 -8.82 -6.56 11.93
N ALA A 686 -10.06 -6.08 11.77
CA ALA A 686 -11.21 -6.53 12.54
C ALA A 686 -11.66 -7.94 12.12
N ASN A 687 -11.13 -8.95 12.82
CA ASN A 687 -11.30 -10.38 12.54
C ASN A 687 -12.64 -10.99 13.00
N TYR A 688 -13.67 -10.18 13.23
CA TYR A 688 -15.02 -10.65 13.58
C TYR A 688 -15.97 -10.56 12.37
N ILE A 689 -16.73 -11.64 12.13
CA ILE A 689 -17.90 -11.60 11.26
C ILE A 689 -19.08 -11.08 12.08
N PHE A 690 -19.97 -10.34 11.43
CA PHE A 690 -21.33 -10.18 11.91
C PHE A 690 -22.30 -10.55 10.78
N PRO A 691 -23.29 -11.44 11.01
CA PRO A 691 -24.17 -11.99 9.98
C PRO A 691 -25.25 -10.99 9.55
N TRP A 692 -24.86 -9.94 8.82
CA TRP A 692 -25.73 -8.81 8.49
C TRP A 692 -26.97 -9.16 7.67
N ALA A 693 -26.90 -10.18 6.81
CA ALA A 693 -28.06 -10.68 6.05
C ALA A 693 -29.17 -11.25 6.94
N LEU A 694 -28.85 -11.56 8.19
CA LEU A 694 -29.65 -12.36 9.09
C LEU A 694 -30.18 -11.57 10.29
N VAL A 695 -29.83 -10.28 10.37
CA VAL A 695 -30.47 -9.33 11.28
C VAL A 695 -31.97 -9.26 10.97
N TYR A 696 -32.77 -9.42 12.02
CA TYR A 696 -34.23 -9.42 11.92
C TYR A 696 -34.80 -8.10 12.43
N ASP A 697 -35.48 -7.37 11.56
CA ASP A 697 -35.87 -5.98 11.76
C ASP A 697 -37.11 -5.81 12.67
N ILE A 698 -37.99 -6.81 12.71
CA ILE A 698 -39.24 -6.82 13.48
C ILE A 698 -38.97 -7.36 14.90
N PRO A 699 -39.10 -6.55 15.97
CA PRO A 699 -38.79 -7.01 17.33
C PRO A 699 -39.62 -8.20 17.78
N LEU A 700 -39.01 -9.19 18.44
CA LEU A 700 -39.67 -10.39 18.97
C LEU A 700 -39.57 -10.46 20.51
N PRO A 701 -40.20 -9.54 21.27
CA PRO A 701 -40.17 -9.58 22.74
C PRO A 701 -40.83 -10.83 23.37
N GLU A 702 -41.71 -11.55 22.65
CA GLU A 702 -42.26 -12.84 23.08
C GLU A 702 -42.26 -13.84 21.91
N PRO A 703 -41.10 -14.43 21.51
CA PRO A 703 -40.99 -15.19 20.27
C PRO A 703 -41.91 -16.42 20.19
N ASP A 704 -42.16 -17.10 21.33
CA ASP A 704 -43.04 -18.27 21.39
C ASP A 704 -44.53 -17.93 21.25
N LYS A 705 -44.87 -16.64 21.20
CA LYS A 705 -46.21 -16.12 20.89
C LYS A 705 -46.25 -15.40 19.53
N ALA A 706 -45.14 -15.37 18.80
CA ALA A 706 -45.06 -14.69 17.52
C ALA A 706 -45.97 -15.35 16.48
N LYS A 707 -46.57 -14.55 15.60
CA LYS A 707 -47.50 -15.03 14.57
C LYS A 707 -46.86 -14.93 13.20
N LEU A 708 -47.16 -15.87 12.30
CA LEU A 708 -46.79 -15.74 10.90
C LEU A 708 -47.47 -14.51 10.29
N CYS A 709 -46.72 -13.76 9.49
CA CYS A 709 -47.28 -12.67 8.70
C CYS A 709 -48.23 -13.23 7.62
N LYS A 710 -49.33 -12.52 7.34
CA LYS A 710 -50.29 -12.88 6.28
C LYS A 710 -49.63 -13.14 4.92
N VAL A 711 -48.48 -12.53 4.63
CA VAL A 711 -47.75 -12.78 3.37
C VAL A 711 -47.34 -14.24 3.20
N ILE A 712 -47.20 -15.01 4.29
CA ILE A 712 -46.95 -16.47 4.24
C ILE A 712 -48.10 -17.22 3.54
N GLU A 713 -49.30 -16.65 3.47
CA GLU A 713 -50.43 -17.22 2.72
C GLU A 713 -50.20 -17.23 1.20
N GLU A 714 -49.26 -16.42 0.68
CA GLU A 714 -48.82 -16.43 -0.74
C GLU A 714 -48.03 -17.69 -1.13
N TRP A 715 -47.54 -18.46 -0.16
CA TRP A 715 -46.94 -19.77 -0.40
C TRP A 715 -48.05 -20.84 -0.44
N ASN A 716 -48.03 -21.70 -1.46
CA ASN A 716 -48.98 -22.82 -1.56
C ASN A 716 -48.62 -23.97 -0.59
N GLY A 717 -49.39 -25.06 -0.57
CA GLY A 717 -49.13 -26.20 0.34
C GLY A 717 -47.74 -26.81 0.19
N ASN A 718 -47.22 -26.85 -1.04
CA ASN A 718 -45.88 -27.33 -1.37
C ASN A 718 -44.77 -26.28 -1.10
N GLY A 719 -45.12 -25.13 -0.51
CA GLY A 719 -44.20 -24.04 -0.20
C GLY A 719 -43.58 -23.38 -1.42
N ILE A 720 -44.29 -23.39 -2.55
CA ILE A 720 -43.94 -22.60 -3.72
C ILE A 720 -44.76 -21.30 -3.69
N ARG A 721 -44.11 -20.17 -3.98
CA ARG A 721 -44.71 -18.85 -4.17
C ARG A 721 -44.50 -18.42 -5.63
N GLU A 722 -45.62 -18.20 -6.32
CA GLU A 722 -45.64 -17.85 -7.76
C GLU A 722 -45.46 -16.35 -8.02
N LYS A 723 -45.66 -15.51 -6.99
CA LYS A 723 -45.53 -14.05 -7.04
C LYS A 723 -44.07 -13.62 -6.93
N GLU A 724 -43.69 -12.55 -7.64
CA GLU A 724 -42.36 -11.96 -7.57
C GLU A 724 -42.05 -11.32 -6.20
N ALA A 725 -40.79 -11.01 -5.93
CA ALA A 725 -40.35 -10.38 -4.68
C ALA A 725 -40.71 -8.88 -4.68
N GLU A 726 -41.49 -8.43 -3.70
CA GLU A 726 -41.79 -7.00 -3.53
C GLU A 726 -40.60 -6.28 -2.86
N MET A 727 -40.65 -4.95 -2.78
CA MET A 727 -39.60 -4.14 -2.13
C MET A 727 -39.66 -4.13 -0.59
N GLY A 728 -40.79 -4.56 -0.03
CA GLY A 728 -41.06 -4.65 1.40
C GLY A 728 -42.31 -5.49 1.63
N CYS A 729 -42.71 -5.67 2.89
CA CYS A 729 -43.96 -6.38 3.18
C CYS A 729 -45.15 -5.45 2.89
N PRO A 730 -46.21 -5.91 2.17
CA PRO A 730 -47.40 -5.10 1.92
C PRO A 730 -48.22 -4.79 3.19
N TYR A 731 -47.83 -5.39 4.33
CA TYR A 731 -48.41 -5.16 5.65
C TYR A 731 -47.47 -4.38 6.61
N GLN A 732 -46.33 -3.88 6.15
CA GLN A 732 -45.27 -3.37 7.05
C GLN A 732 -45.69 -2.22 7.98
N ASP A 733 -46.62 -1.36 7.52
CA ASP A 733 -47.09 -0.19 8.26
C ASP A 733 -48.31 -0.48 9.17
N GLU A 734 -48.87 -1.68 9.11
CA GLU A 734 -49.98 -2.12 9.96
C GLU A 734 -49.56 -2.24 11.44
N GLU A 735 -50.39 -1.78 12.38
CA GLU A 735 -50.07 -1.86 13.83
C GLU A 735 -49.79 -3.28 14.33
N TRP A 736 -50.47 -4.30 13.76
CA TRP A 736 -50.23 -5.69 14.14
C TRP A 736 -48.90 -6.26 13.60
N HIS A 737 -48.27 -5.61 12.62
CA HIS A 737 -47.03 -6.07 11.99
C HIS A 737 -45.76 -5.61 12.73
N LYS A 738 -45.87 -4.62 13.63
CA LYS A 738 -44.72 -3.89 14.20
C LYS A 738 -43.88 -4.66 15.23
N GLN A 739 -44.37 -5.78 15.78
CA GLN A 739 -43.65 -6.62 16.75
C GLN A 739 -44.30 -8.01 16.87
N ASN A 740 -43.53 -9.02 17.31
CA ASN A 740 -43.97 -10.41 17.46
C ASN A 740 -44.59 -11.01 16.17
N ILE A 741 -44.07 -10.63 15.00
CA ILE A 741 -44.50 -11.16 13.70
C ILE A 741 -43.32 -11.78 12.95
N ILE A 742 -43.56 -12.96 12.39
CA ILE A 742 -42.63 -13.73 11.57
C ILE A 742 -42.98 -13.51 10.09
N CYS A 743 -42.27 -12.58 9.46
CA CYS A 743 -42.33 -12.20 8.05
C CYS A 743 -40.95 -12.43 7.37
N PRO A 744 -40.87 -12.93 6.13
CA PRO A 744 -39.58 -13.06 5.42
C PRO A 744 -38.92 -11.69 5.17
N TYR A 745 -39.71 -10.67 4.86
CA TYR A 745 -39.24 -9.28 4.75
C TYR A 745 -38.70 -8.71 6.08
N GLY A 746 -38.77 -9.42 7.21
CA GLY A 746 -38.07 -9.01 8.42
C GLY A 746 -36.54 -9.20 8.33
N PHE A 747 -36.03 -10.09 7.48
CA PHE A 747 -34.59 -10.27 7.31
C PHE A 747 -33.97 -9.17 6.46
N TRP A 748 -32.93 -8.52 6.98
CA TRP A 748 -32.18 -7.51 6.24
C TRP A 748 -31.65 -8.05 4.91
N GLY A 749 -31.23 -9.31 4.82
CA GLY A 749 -30.75 -9.92 3.57
C GLY A 749 -31.81 -10.16 2.49
N LEU A 750 -33.10 -10.06 2.81
CA LEU A 750 -34.23 -10.15 1.86
C LEU A 750 -34.83 -8.77 1.55
N LYS A 751 -34.90 -7.89 2.55
CA LYS A 751 -35.46 -6.54 2.48
C LYS A 751 -34.48 -5.50 1.92
N HIS A 752 -33.18 -5.70 2.14
CA HIS A 752 -32.12 -4.74 1.81
C HIS A 752 -31.02 -5.37 0.97
N ILE A 753 -30.26 -4.51 0.28
CA ILE A 753 -28.97 -4.87 -0.29
C ILE A 753 -27.90 -4.48 0.73
N ILE A 754 -26.95 -5.38 0.95
CA ILE A 754 -25.90 -5.22 1.97
C ILE A 754 -24.58 -5.34 1.25
N GLU A 755 -23.77 -4.29 1.31
CA GLU A 755 -22.39 -4.30 0.81
C GLU A 755 -21.41 -4.34 1.99
N GLN A 756 -20.30 -5.07 1.83
CA GLN A 756 -19.21 -5.08 2.80
C GLN A 756 -17.89 -4.71 2.13
N PRO A 757 -17.73 -3.44 1.69
CA PRO A 757 -16.55 -2.97 0.97
C PRO A 757 -15.26 -3.19 1.77
N THR A 758 -14.40 -4.09 1.26
CA THR A 758 -13.00 -4.22 1.68
C THR A 758 -12.27 -2.93 1.32
N GLY A 759 -11.90 -2.13 2.32
CA GLY A 759 -11.13 -0.92 2.10
C GLY A 759 -9.72 -1.22 1.58
N ALA A 760 -9.11 -0.26 0.89
CA ALA A 760 -7.78 -0.34 0.29
C ALA A 760 -6.65 -0.40 1.35
N LEU A 761 -6.54 -1.54 2.02
CA LEU A 761 -5.55 -1.78 3.07
C LEU A 761 -4.25 -2.32 2.48
N HIS A 762 -3.25 -1.45 2.34
CA HIS A 762 -1.90 -1.84 1.94
C HIS A 762 -1.26 -2.86 2.91
N LYS A 763 -1.45 -4.14 2.65
CA LYS A 763 -0.55 -5.22 3.04
C LYS A 763 0.21 -5.74 1.82
N GLN A 764 1.05 -4.87 1.23
CA GLN A 764 2.47 -5.18 0.96
C GLN A 764 3.23 -4.04 0.28
N ASP A 765 4.34 -3.63 0.92
CA ASP A 765 5.61 -3.28 0.25
C ASP A 765 5.52 -2.32 -0.96
N SER A 766 4.73 -1.24 -0.83
CA SER A 766 4.72 0.00 -1.65
C SER A 766 4.89 -0.18 -3.18
N ARG A 767 4.40 -1.28 -3.75
CA ARG A 767 4.53 -1.59 -5.18
C ARG A 767 3.24 -1.31 -5.96
N TRP A 768 2.10 -1.43 -5.29
CA TRP A 768 0.77 -1.47 -5.91
C TRP A 768 -0.28 -0.81 -5.00
N VAL A 769 -1.15 0.02 -5.57
CA VAL A 769 -2.37 0.57 -4.94
C VAL A 769 -3.58 -0.05 -5.64
N PHE A 770 -4.66 -0.33 -4.92
CA PHE A 770 -5.89 -0.94 -5.47
C PHE A 770 -7.14 -0.19 -4.98
N ASP A 771 -7.68 0.72 -5.80
CA ASP A 771 -8.91 1.44 -5.47
C ASP A 771 -10.14 0.53 -5.57
N VAL A 772 -11.08 0.66 -4.62
CA VAL A 772 -12.25 -0.22 -4.53
C VAL A 772 -13.18 0.03 -5.73
N THR A 773 -13.31 -0.96 -6.60
CA THR A 773 -13.99 -0.84 -7.90
C THR A 773 -15.41 -1.41 -7.85
N ASP A 774 -16.28 -0.83 -8.67
CA ASP A 774 -17.61 -1.34 -9.05
C ASP A 774 -17.61 -2.02 -10.43
N LYS A 775 -16.44 -2.28 -11.01
CA LYS A 775 -16.26 -2.89 -12.32
C LYS A 775 -15.25 -4.02 -12.32
N ILE A 776 -15.60 -5.08 -13.05
CA ILE A 776 -14.72 -6.16 -13.51
C ILE A 776 -14.57 -5.95 -15.02
N SER A 777 -13.44 -5.41 -15.47
CA SER A 777 -13.24 -5.11 -16.90
C SER A 777 -12.80 -6.36 -17.65
N ILE A 778 -13.53 -6.74 -18.70
CA ILE A 778 -13.31 -7.99 -19.45
C ILE A 778 -13.35 -7.82 -20.96
N GLY A 779 -12.83 -8.82 -21.67
CA GLY A 779 -12.99 -8.97 -23.11
C GLY A 779 -14.40 -9.46 -23.52
N LYS A 780 -14.46 -10.20 -24.64
CA LYS A 780 -15.74 -10.66 -25.22
C LYS A 780 -16.42 -11.81 -24.47
N GLU A 781 -15.64 -12.61 -23.75
CA GLU A 781 -16.10 -13.77 -22.96
C GLU A 781 -15.38 -13.72 -21.62
N VAL A 782 -16.04 -14.18 -20.55
CA VAL A 782 -15.44 -14.20 -19.20
C VAL A 782 -14.37 -15.29 -19.10
N ASP A 783 -13.14 -14.96 -18.72
CA ASP A 783 -12.13 -15.92 -18.29
C ASP A 783 -12.44 -16.41 -16.86
N LEU A 784 -12.96 -17.63 -16.76
CA LEU A 784 -13.36 -18.28 -15.51
C LEU A 784 -12.27 -19.26 -15.03
N GLY A 785 -11.55 -18.88 -13.98
CA GLY A 785 -10.60 -19.76 -13.30
C GLY A 785 -11.28 -20.58 -12.21
N VAL A 786 -11.26 -21.90 -12.30
CA VAL A 786 -11.99 -22.79 -11.37
C VAL A 786 -11.06 -23.70 -10.57
N GLY A 787 -11.15 -23.69 -9.24
CA GLY A 787 -10.53 -24.69 -8.36
C GLY A 787 -11.58 -25.61 -7.77
N VAL A 788 -11.38 -26.94 -7.80
CA VAL A 788 -12.39 -27.92 -7.38
C VAL A 788 -11.84 -29.03 -6.49
N THR A 789 -12.70 -29.64 -5.69
CA THR A 789 -12.44 -30.90 -4.97
C THR A 789 -12.84 -32.15 -5.76
N ASN A 790 -12.34 -33.31 -5.33
CA ASN A 790 -12.51 -34.63 -5.95
C ASN A 790 -13.57 -35.52 -5.26
N ASP A 791 -14.13 -35.15 -4.11
CA ASP A 791 -15.15 -35.96 -3.41
C ASP A 791 -16.59 -35.72 -3.89
N ILE A 792 -16.81 -34.70 -4.73
CA ILE A 792 -18.06 -34.43 -5.42
C ILE A 792 -18.17 -35.35 -6.65
N ASP A 793 -19.37 -35.87 -6.94
CA ASP A 793 -19.61 -36.66 -8.15
C ASP A 793 -19.15 -35.92 -9.42
N GLN A 794 -18.30 -36.59 -10.19
CA GLN A 794 -17.70 -36.00 -11.38
C GLN A 794 -18.76 -35.62 -12.43
N THR A 795 -19.82 -36.41 -12.60
CA THR A 795 -20.85 -36.13 -13.62
C THR A 795 -21.63 -34.87 -13.27
N ALA A 796 -22.01 -34.72 -12.00
CA ALA A 796 -22.68 -33.53 -11.47
C ALA A 796 -21.79 -32.29 -11.55
N ARG A 797 -20.52 -32.39 -11.12
CA ARG A 797 -19.54 -31.29 -11.18
C ARG A 797 -19.28 -30.86 -12.62
N ASP A 798 -18.99 -31.80 -13.51
CA ASP A 798 -18.64 -31.46 -14.90
C ASP A 798 -19.88 -30.93 -15.65
N SER A 799 -21.10 -31.39 -15.31
CA SER A 799 -22.37 -30.79 -15.78
C SER A 799 -22.55 -29.34 -15.28
N HIS A 800 -22.33 -29.10 -13.99
CA HIS A 800 -22.39 -27.77 -13.36
C HIS A 800 -21.43 -26.77 -14.03
N LEU A 801 -20.17 -27.16 -14.25
CA LEU A 801 -19.19 -26.29 -14.90
C LEU A 801 -19.57 -25.98 -16.36
N ASN A 802 -20.09 -26.95 -17.11
CA ASN A 802 -20.60 -26.70 -18.46
C ASN A 802 -21.80 -25.73 -18.47
N GLN A 803 -22.70 -25.82 -17.49
CA GLN A 803 -23.83 -24.90 -17.34
C GLN A 803 -23.39 -23.48 -16.98
N LEU A 804 -22.45 -23.31 -16.03
CA LEU A 804 -21.83 -22.01 -15.73
C LEU A 804 -21.20 -21.38 -16.97
N VAL A 805 -20.33 -22.13 -17.66
CA VAL A 805 -19.60 -21.67 -18.85
C VAL A 805 -20.58 -21.17 -19.94
N ALA A 806 -21.62 -21.95 -20.24
CA ALA A 806 -22.63 -21.57 -21.23
C ALA A 806 -23.46 -20.35 -20.79
N ASN A 807 -23.99 -20.35 -19.57
CA ASN A 807 -24.95 -19.34 -19.09
C ASN A 807 -24.29 -17.98 -18.82
N MET A 808 -23.01 -17.95 -18.45
CA MET A 808 -22.24 -16.73 -18.19
C MET A 808 -21.61 -16.11 -19.45
N ARG A 809 -21.64 -16.81 -20.59
CA ARG A 809 -20.81 -16.49 -21.78
C ARG A 809 -19.32 -16.43 -21.40
N ALA A 810 -18.87 -17.49 -20.74
CA ALA A 810 -17.52 -17.63 -20.20
C ALA A 810 -16.74 -18.72 -20.95
N ARG A 811 -15.45 -18.83 -20.63
CA ARG A 811 -14.57 -19.96 -20.98
C ARG A 811 -13.73 -20.34 -19.75
N LEU A 812 -13.35 -21.61 -19.64
CA LEU A 812 -12.43 -22.03 -18.59
C LEU A 812 -11.01 -21.58 -18.93
N ASN A 813 -10.37 -20.83 -18.03
CA ASN A 813 -8.98 -20.41 -18.18
C ASN A 813 -8.20 -20.62 -16.87
N PRO A 814 -7.27 -21.59 -16.81
CA PRO A 814 -6.97 -22.61 -17.81
C PRO A 814 -8.15 -23.53 -18.17
N LEU A 815 -8.04 -24.23 -19.31
CA LEU A 815 -9.05 -25.17 -19.85
C LEU A 815 -9.39 -26.36 -18.94
N GLN A 816 -8.67 -26.54 -17.83
CA GLN A 816 -8.90 -27.60 -16.84
C GLN A 816 -8.94 -26.97 -15.45
N PRO A 817 -9.87 -27.37 -14.57
CA PRO A 817 -9.90 -26.90 -13.19
C PRO A 817 -8.60 -27.19 -12.43
N ALA A 818 -8.30 -26.37 -11.44
CA ALA A 818 -7.22 -26.60 -10.50
C ALA A 818 -7.62 -27.64 -9.43
N TYR A 819 -6.95 -28.79 -9.47
CA TYR A 819 -7.07 -29.88 -8.49
C TYR A 819 -5.93 -29.89 -7.47
N ASP A 820 -5.03 -28.90 -7.51
CA ASP A 820 -3.91 -28.76 -6.57
C ASP A 820 -3.41 -27.30 -6.54
N ARG A 821 -2.60 -27.00 -5.53
CA ARG A 821 -2.02 -25.70 -5.23
C ARG A 821 -1.11 -25.14 -6.33
N ASN A 822 -0.43 -25.99 -7.13
CA ASN A 822 0.42 -25.50 -8.23
C ASN A 822 -0.45 -25.11 -9.44
N ASN A 823 -1.45 -25.92 -9.78
CA ASN A 823 -2.42 -25.58 -10.81
C ASN A 823 -3.28 -24.37 -10.40
N ALA A 824 -3.62 -24.23 -9.11
CA ALA A 824 -4.31 -23.03 -8.60
C ALA A 824 -3.44 -21.75 -8.73
N ARG A 825 -2.12 -21.86 -8.54
CA ARG A 825 -1.20 -20.73 -8.78
C ARG A 825 -1.22 -20.27 -10.25
N ILE A 826 -1.30 -21.22 -11.20
CA ILE A 826 -1.40 -20.93 -12.64
C ILE A 826 -2.79 -20.36 -12.95
N MET A 827 -3.84 -20.95 -12.38
CA MET A 827 -5.24 -20.52 -12.53
C MET A 827 -5.45 -19.04 -12.18
N LEU A 828 -4.75 -18.53 -11.17
CA LEU A 828 -4.86 -17.14 -10.74
C LEU A 828 -4.06 -16.13 -11.62
N GLN A 829 -3.51 -16.53 -12.77
CA GLN A 829 -2.70 -15.64 -13.64
C GLN A 829 -3.47 -14.91 -14.75
N ALA A 830 -4.69 -15.34 -15.07
CA ALA A 830 -5.54 -14.75 -16.11
C ALA A 830 -7.08 -14.74 -15.85
N PRO A 831 -7.63 -14.98 -14.63
CA PRO A 831 -9.08 -15.06 -14.46
C PRO A 831 -9.69 -13.68 -14.20
N GLU A 832 -10.87 -13.47 -14.78
CA GLU A 832 -11.75 -12.33 -14.51
C GLU A 832 -12.77 -12.67 -13.42
N ILE A 833 -13.18 -13.95 -13.35
CA ILE A 833 -13.88 -14.55 -12.22
C ILE A 833 -13.12 -15.78 -11.74
N VAL A 834 -12.90 -15.87 -10.43
CA VAL A 834 -12.30 -17.02 -9.75
C VAL A 834 -13.38 -17.76 -8.98
N TYR A 835 -13.56 -19.06 -9.22
CA TYR A 835 -14.54 -19.90 -8.54
C TYR A 835 -13.88 -21.09 -7.84
N PHE A 836 -13.98 -21.13 -6.50
CA PHE A 836 -13.55 -22.28 -5.70
C PHE A 836 -14.76 -23.10 -5.26
N LEU A 837 -14.89 -24.33 -5.76
CA LEU A 837 -15.80 -25.36 -5.25
C LEU A 837 -15.00 -26.33 -4.39
N CYS A 838 -14.77 -25.94 -3.14
CA CYS A 838 -13.72 -26.45 -2.27
C CYS A 838 -14.25 -26.80 -0.87
N HIS A 839 -13.50 -27.58 -0.10
CA HIS A 839 -13.71 -27.61 1.35
C HIS A 839 -12.94 -26.47 2.01
N GLY A 840 -13.29 -26.19 3.25
CA GLY A 840 -12.61 -25.22 4.10
C GLY A 840 -12.30 -25.88 5.44
N GLU A 841 -11.02 -25.98 5.72
CA GLU A 841 -10.46 -26.83 6.78
C GLU A 841 -9.50 -26.04 7.67
N VAL A 842 -9.03 -26.68 8.73
CA VAL A 842 -7.98 -26.16 9.63
C VAL A 842 -6.85 -27.17 9.79
N ASP A 843 -5.61 -26.69 9.74
CA ASP A 843 -4.45 -27.55 9.98
C ASP A 843 -4.30 -27.91 11.47
N THR A 844 -3.31 -28.75 11.78
CA THR A 844 -2.97 -29.16 13.16
C THR A 844 -2.65 -28.01 14.13
N LYS A 845 -2.44 -26.78 13.62
CA LYS A 845 -2.19 -25.55 14.40
C LYS A 845 -3.40 -24.60 14.41
N GLN A 846 -4.57 -25.06 13.93
CA GLN A 846 -5.78 -24.26 13.72
C GLN A 846 -5.65 -23.16 12.64
N THR A 847 -4.73 -23.35 11.69
CA THR A 847 -4.51 -22.44 10.56
C THR A 847 -5.50 -22.76 9.43
N PRO A 848 -6.29 -21.80 8.94
CA PRO A 848 -7.23 -22.04 7.84
C PRO A 848 -6.59 -22.36 6.50
N PHE A 849 -7.22 -23.25 5.74
CA PHE A 849 -6.98 -23.41 4.30
C PHE A 849 -8.28 -23.72 3.52
N LEU A 850 -8.27 -23.42 2.22
CA LEU A 850 -9.19 -24.01 1.24
C LEU A 850 -8.58 -25.32 0.72
N SER A 851 -9.40 -26.37 0.64
CA SER A 851 -9.01 -27.71 0.22
C SER A 851 -9.54 -27.99 -1.19
N ILE A 852 -8.63 -28.19 -2.14
CA ILE A 852 -8.93 -28.52 -3.54
C ILE A 852 -8.21 -29.81 -3.93
N GLY A 853 -8.74 -30.56 -4.89
CA GLY A 853 -8.29 -31.93 -5.16
C GLY A 853 -8.77 -32.92 -4.11
N GLU A 854 -7.85 -33.76 -3.63
CA GLU A 854 -8.16 -34.82 -2.66
C GLU A 854 -8.37 -34.25 -1.25
N HIS A 855 -9.41 -34.71 -0.54
CA HIS A 855 -9.69 -34.30 0.84
C HIS A 855 -8.74 -35.01 1.84
N ILE A 856 -7.44 -34.73 1.74
CA ILE A 856 -6.40 -35.22 2.65
C ILE A 856 -5.54 -34.05 3.16
N LEU A 857 -4.92 -34.22 4.33
CA LEU A 857 -4.05 -33.22 4.96
C LEU A 857 -2.66 -33.16 4.28
N ASP A 858 -2.63 -32.78 3.00
CA ASP A 858 -1.42 -32.58 2.21
C ASP A 858 -1.28 -31.10 1.76
N PRO A 859 -0.12 -30.43 2.00
CA PRO A 859 0.14 -29.05 1.55
C PRO A 859 0.07 -28.78 0.04
N ASN A 860 -0.05 -29.82 -0.79
CA ASN A 860 -0.34 -29.73 -2.23
C ASN A 860 -1.83 -29.47 -2.52
N TYR A 861 -2.75 -29.86 -1.62
CA TYR A 861 -4.19 -29.65 -1.75
C TYR A 861 -4.68 -28.44 -0.93
N SER A 862 -3.90 -28.01 0.06
CA SER A 862 -4.21 -26.86 0.93
C SER A 862 -3.74 -25.49 0.37
N ILE A 863 -4.68 -24.58 0.06
CA ILE A 863 -4.40 -23.16 -0.19
C ILE A 863 -4.64 -22.37 1.11
N PHE A 864 -3.58 -21.85 1.72
CA PHE A 864 -3.66 -20.99 2.91
C PHE A 864 -3.76 -19.49 2.53
N PRO A 865 -4.28 -18.59 3.38
CA PRO A 865 -4.25 -17.15 3.12
C PRO A 865 -2.83 -16.61 2.90
N ASN A 866 -1.84 -17.13 3.64
CA ASN A 866 -0.43 -16.77 3.44
C ASN A 866 0.22 -17.42 2.20
N THR A 867 -0.45 -18.36 1.53
CA THR A 867 -0.03 -18.90 0.22
C THR A 867 -0.36 -17.90 -0.89
N LEU A 868 -1.55 -17.30 -0.84
CA LEU A 868 -1.93 -16.18 -1.70
C LEU A 868 -0.97 -15.01 -1.51
N GLU A 869 -0.67 -14.68 -0.23
CA GLU A 869 0.33 -13.66 0.15
C GLU A 869 1.74 -13.95 -0.42
N GLN A 870 2.18 -15.20 -0.47
CA GLN A 870 3.46 -15.60 -1.07
C GLN A 870 3.46 -15.47 -2.60
N TRP A 871 2.31 -15.68 -3.25
CA TRP A 871 2.21 -15.63 -4.70
C TRP A 871 2.22 -14.21 -5.29
N SER A 872 2.00 -13.16 -4.49
CA SER A 872 2.21 -11.76 -4.92
C SER A 872 3.66 -11.46 -5.34
N TYR A 873 4.64 -12.23 -4.84
CA TYR A 873 6.07 -12.01 -5.09
C TYR A 873 6.61 -12.70 -6.36
N GLY A 874 5.74 -13.32 -7.18
CA GLY A 874 6.15 -13.98 -8.43
C GLY A 874 5.35 -15.23 -8.82
N GLY A 875 4.19 -15.47 -8.20
CA GLY A 875 3.22 -16.50 -8.61
C GLY A 875 2.08 -15.95 -9.47
N LEU A 876 1.74 -14.67 -9.32
CA LEU A 876 0.56 -14.03 -9.93
C LEU A 876 0.92 -12.98 -10.98
N ASN A 877 0.02 -12.80 -11.94
CA ASN A 877 0.07 -11.71 -12.91
C ASN A 877 -0.60 -10.45 -12.34
N LEU A 878 0.08 -9.78 -11.40
CA LEU A 878 -0.47 -8.60 -10.72
C LEU A 878 -0.86 -7.44 -11.67
N PRO A 879 -0.16 -7.16 -12.79
CA PRO A 879 -0.63 -6.17 -13.77
C PRO A 879 -1.99 -6.51 -14.38
N HIS A 880 -2.29 -7.79 -14.63
CA HIS A 880 -3.62 -8.22 -15.07
C HIS A 880 -4.66 -8.08 -13.96
N TRP A 881 -4.34 -8.44 -12.71
CA TRP A 881 -5.24 -8.20 -11.56
C TRP A 881 -5.54 -6.71 -11.33
N GLN A 882 -4.63 -5.82 -11.70
CA GLN A 882 -4.85 -4.36 -11.66
C GLN A 882 -5.80 -3.88 -12.76
N GLN A 883 -5.67 -4.40 -13.98
CA GLN A 883 -6.55 -4.06 -15.10
C GLN A 883 -7.96 -4.64 -14.94
N VAL A 884 -8.05 -5.92 -14.54
CA VAL A 884 -9.30 -6.70 -14.53
C VAL A 884 -10.05 -6.60 -13.21
N ARG A 885 -9.32 -6.52 -12.07
CA ARG A 885 -9.86 -6.50 -10.71
C ARG A 885 -10.85 -7.66 -10.48
N PRO A 886 -10.39 -8.93 -10.45
CA PRO A 886 -11.28 -10.09 -10.53
C PRO A 886 -12.20 -10.27 -9.32
N LEU A 887 -13.35 -10.90 -9.56
CA LEU A 887 -14.29 -11.35 -8.51
C LEU A 887 -13.93 -12.76 -8.05
N VAL A 888 -13.82 -12.98 -6.75
CA VAL A 888 -13.58 -14.32 -6.17
C VAL A 888 -14.86 -14.86 -5.53
N PHE A 889 -15.23 -16.08 -5.87
CA PHE A 889 -16.39 -16.80 -5.32
C PHE A 889 -15.90 -18.07 -4.61
N ILE A 890 -16.12 -18.16 -3.30
CA ILE A 890 -15.68 -19.29 -2.45
C ILE A 890 -16.91 -20.09 -2.00
N ASN A 891 -17.18 -21.20 -2.69
CA ASN A 891 -18.17 -22.19 -2.32
C ASN A 891 -17.52 -23.24 -1.40
N GLY A 892 -17.75 -23.11 -0.09
CA GLY A 892 -17.25 -24.03 0.92
C GLY A 892 -18.17 -25.22 1.15
N CYS A 893 -18.03 -26.32 0.39
CA CYS A 893 -18.77 -27.55 0.69
C CYS A 893 -18.32 -28.17 2.02
N HIS A 894 -19.26 -28.77 2.77
CA HIS A 894 -19.03 -29.50 4.03
C HIS A 894 -18.26 -28.75 5.15
N THR A 895 -18.12 -27.41 5.05
CA THR A 895 -17.33 -26.48 5.90
C THR A 895 -17.76 -26.31 7.38
N THR A 896 -18.24 -27.37 8.01
CA THR A 896 -18.69 -27.41 9.42
C THR A 896 -17.63 -26.96 10.44
N GLN A 897 -16.34 -27.01 10.08
CA GLN A 897 -15.22 -26.58 10.92
C GLN A 897 -14.76 -25.12 10.68
N LEU A 898 -15.31 -24.41 9.69
CA LEU A 898 -14.84 -23.07 9.35
C LEU A 898 -15.21 -22.03 10.43
N GLN A 899 -14.32 -21.74 11.39
CA GLN A 899 -14.52 -20.60 12.29
C GLN A 899 -14.64 -19.28 11.52
N PRO A 900 -15.40 -18.27 12.00
CA PRO A 900 -15.70 -17.06 11.24
C PRO A 900 -14.48 -16.29 10.71
N GLY A 901 -13.37 -16.27 11.45
CA GLY A 901 -12.12 -15.63 11.01
C GLY A 901 -11.50 -16.22 9.74
N ILE A 902 -11.93 -17.41 9.30
CA ILE A 902 -11.32 -18.11 8.16
C ILE A 902 -11.71 -17.46 6.84
N VAL A 903 -13.03 -17.30 6.59
CA VAL A 903 -13.51 -16.58 5.40
C VAL A 903 -12.94 -15.16 5.39
N LEU A 904 -12.85 -14.50 6.55
CA LEU A 904 -12.26 -13.17 6.66
C LEU A 904 -10.78 -13.11 6.26
N ASN A 905 -9.98 -14.12 6.62
CA ASN A 905 -8.58 -14.17 6.21
C ASN A 905 -8.44 -14.31 4.68
N PHE A 906 -9.35 -15.04 4.01
CA PHE A 906 -9.38 -15.10 2.55
C PHE A 906 -9.93 -13.83 1.90
N VAL A 907 -10.97 -13.21 2.47
CA VAL A 907 -11.48 -11.90 2.05
C VAL A 907 -10.37 -10.86 2.08
N SER A 908 -9.60 -10.80 3.17
CA SER A 908 -8.41 -9.94 3.26
C SER A 908 -7.34 -10.34 2.26
N ALA A 909 -6.93 -11.61 2.18
CA ALA A 909 -5.85 -12.02 1.28
C ALA A 909 -6.16 -11.80 -0.20
N PHE A 910 -7.41 -11.98 -0.65
CA PHE A 910 -7.79 -11.68 -2.03
C PHE A 910 -7.96 -10.17 -2.28
N ALA A 911 -8.41 -9.38 -1.30
CA ALA A 911 -8.40 -7.91 -1.39
C ALA A 911 -6.97 -7.35 -1.45
N ASP A 912 -6.07 -7.86 -0.61
CA ASP A 912 -4.63 -7.53 -0.58
C ASP A 912 -3.94 -7.86 -1.93
N LEU A 913 -4.44 -8.87 -2.66
CA LEU A 913 -3.99 -9.23 -4.01
C LEU A 913 -4.61 -8.40 -5.14
N GLY A 914 -5.67 -7.64 -4.88
CA GLY A 914 -6.37 -6.86 -5.91
C GLY A 914 -7.61 -7.50 -6.53
N ALA A 915 -8.36 -8.31 -5.78
CA ALA A 915 -9.75 -8.62 -6.15
C ALA A 915 -10.64 -7.36 -6.09
N SER A 916 -11.71 -7.30 -6.91
CA SER A 916 -12.80 -6.32 -6.76
C SER A 916 -13.77 -6.69 -5.65
N GLY A 917 -13.88 -7.99 -5.36
CA GLY A 917 -14.81 -8.52 -4.38
C GLY A 917 -14.57 -9.98 -4.05
N VAL A 918 -15.09 -10.40 -2.91
CA VAL A 918 -15.14 -11.82 -2.51
C VAL A 918 -16.56 -12.19 -2.09
N ILE A 919 -17.15 -13.22 -2.69
CA ILE A 919 -18.40 -13.85 -2.26
C ILE A 919 -18.03 -15.12 -1.51
N GLY A 920 -18.62 -15.34 -0.33
CA GLY A 920 -18.39 -16.57 0.45
C GLY A 920 -19.56 -16.90 1.37
N THR A 921 -19.54 -18.08 1.96
CA THR A 921 -20.61 -18.55 2.86
C THR A 921 -20.24 -18.41 4.34
N GLU A 922 -21.18 -17.97 5.16
CA GLU A 922 -21.02 -17.89 6.61
C GLU A 922 -21.33 -19.23 7.32
N VAL A 923 -21.99 -20.15 6.61
CA VAL A 923 -22.37 -21.50 7.04
C VAL A 923 -21.93 -22.51 5.97
N SER A 924 -21.74 -23.76 6.36
CA SER A 924 -21.56 -24.87 5.42
C SER A 924 -22.76 -25.11 4.54
N VAL A 925 -22.49 -25.24 3.23
CA VAL A 925 -23.48 -25.56 2.21
C VAL A 925 -23.19 -26.96 1.64
N ARG A 926 -24.22 -27.75 1.33
CA ARG A 926 -24.02 -29.01 0.58
C ARG A 926 -23.50 -28.71 -0.83
N ALA A 927 -22.64 -29.58 -1.38
CA ALA A 927 -22.05 -29.37 -2.70
C ALA A 927 -23.09 -29.13 -3.81
N ASP A 928 -24.20 -29.88 -3.82
CA ASP A 928 -25.27 -29.76 -4.80
C ASP A 928 -26.01 -28.41 -4.72
N MET A 929 -26.44 -28.02 -3.52
CA MET A 929 -27.01 -26.69 -3.25
C MET A 929 -26.02 -25.55 -3.61
N ALA A 930 -24.73 -25.74 -3.30
CA ALA A 930 -23.68 -24.76 -3.55
C ALA A 930 -23.49 -24.53 -5.06
N MET A 931 -23.49 -25.60 -5.85
CA MET A 931 -23.44 -25.52 -7.32
C MET A 931 -24.65 -24.75 -7.87
N THR A 932 -25.88 -25.05 -7.45
CA THR A 932 -27.09 -24.33 -7.88
C THR A 932 -27.11 -22.86 -7.45
N ILE A 933 -26.58 -22.51 -6.27
CA ILE A 933 -26.49 -21.10 -5.84
C ILE A 933 -25.39 -20.35 -6.62
N ALA A 934 -24.27 -21.00 -6.95
CA ALA A 934 -23.27 -20.41 -7.83
C ALA A 934 -23.82 -20.20 -9.25
N GLU A 935 -24.56 -21.16 -9.81
CA GLU A 935 -25.29 -20.99 -11.08
C GLU A 935 -26.23 -19.78 -11.02
N ALA A 936 -27.05 -19.69 -9.97
CA ALA A 936 -28.03 -18.62 -9.79
C ALA A 936 -27.38 -17.22 -9.69
N ILE A 937 -26.25 -17.09 -8.99
CA ILE A 937 -25.54 -15.81 -8.81
C ILE A 937 -24.70 -15.48 -10.05
N LEU A 938 -23.81 -16.39 -10.46
CA LEU A 938 -22.82 -16.13 -11.50
C LEU A 938 -23.46 -15.99 -12.88
N THR A 939 -24.55 -16.70 -13.18
CA THR A 939 -25.32 -16.47 -14.43
C THR A 939 -25.88 -15.06 -14.50
N ARG A 940 -26.39 -14.52 -13.38
CA ARG A 940 -26.91 -13.15 -13.33
C ARG A 940 -25.79 -12.13 -13.56
N ILE A 941 -24.64 -12.28 -12.88
CA ILE A 941 -23.47 -11.42 -13.06
C ILE A 941 -22.88 -11.53 -14.49
N GLY A 942 -22.85 -12.73 -15.06
CA GLY A 942 -22.41 -12.99 -16.43
C GLY A 942 -23.34 -12.43 -17.51
N ASN A 943 -24.58 -12.11 -17.17
CA ASN A 943 -25.51 -11.33 -17.99
C ASN A 943 -25.64 -9.89 -17.44
N ASP A 944 -24.49 -9.36 -16.99
CA ASP A 944 -24.22 -7.96 -16.72
C ASP A 944 -25.03 -7.33 -15.56
N MET A 945 -25.58 -8.16 -14.66
CA MET A 945 -26.31 -7.73 -13.46
C MET A 945 -25.37 -7.42 -12.28
N GLU A 946 -25.61 -6.30 -11.59
CA GLU A 946 -24.92 -5.94 -10.34
C GLU A 946 -25.01 -7.02 -9.25
N ILE A 947 -23.90 -7.29 -8.57
CA ILE A 947 -23.80 -8.36 -7.55
C ILE A 947 -24.82 -8.21 -6.41
N GLY A 948 -25.07 -6.98 -5.95
CA GLY A 948 -26.06 -6.70 -4.89
C GLY A 948 -27.47 -7.13 -5.28
N HIS A 949 -27.86 -6.91 -6.54
CA HIS A 949 -29.13 -7.37 -7.10
C HIS A 949 -29.10 -8.89 -7.36
N ALA A 950 -28.03 -9.41 -7.94
CA ALA A 950 -27.89 -10.85 -8.24
C ALA A 950 -28.02 -11.74 -6.98
N ILE A 951 -27.43 -11.30 -5.85
CA ILE A 951 -27.53 -12.00 -4.56
C ILE A 951 -28.92 -11.84 -3.94
N ARG A 952 -29.54 -10.65 -4.03
CA ARG A 952 -30.92 -10.45 -3.57
C ARG A 952 -31.89 -11.38 -4.31
N GLU A 953 -31.79 -11.44 -5.63
CA GLU A 953 -32.69 -12.25 -6.46
C GLU A 953 -32.45 -13.75 -6.30
N MET A 954 -31.20 -14.20 -6.10
CA MET A 954 -30.95 -15.60 -5.70
C MET A 954 -31.60 -15.92 -4.34
N ARG A 955 -31.49 -15.03 -3.35
CA ARG A 955 -32.12 -15.25 -2.04
C ARG A 955 -33.65 -15.34 -2.15
N TRP A 956 -34.27 -14.48 -2.96
CA TRP A 956 -35.71 -14.55 -3.23
C TRP A 956 -36.11 -15.76 -4.07
N GLU A 957 -35.26 -16.23 -4.99
CA GLU A 957 -35.47 -17.46 -5.74
C GLU A 957 -35.52 -18.68 -4.81
N MET A 958 -34.63 -18.76 -3.81
CA MET A 958 -34.68 -19.81 -2.77
C MET A 958 -35.91 -19.66 -1.88
N VAL A 959 -36.23 -18.43 -1.45
CA VAL A 959 -37.38 -18.14 -0.56
C VAL A 959 -38.72 -18.43 -1.25
N ASN A 960 -38.84 -18.19 -2.56
CA ASN A 960 -40.01 -18.58 -3.35
C ASN A 960 -40.16 -20.10 -3.53
N ARG A 961 -39.10 -20.90 -3.27
CA ARG A 961 -39.15 -22.38 -3.14
C ARG A 961 -39.41 -22.84 -1.68
N GLY A 962 -39.56 -21.91 -0.73
CA GLY A 962 -39.72 -22.23 0.69
C GLY A 962 -38.40 -22.53 1.41
N ASN A 963 -37.27 -21.97 0.95
CA ASN A 963 -35.93 -22.24 1.45
C ASN A 963 -35.16 -20.94 1.79
N LEU A 964 -34.56 -20.87 2.98
CA LEU A 964 -33.84 -19.68 3.47
C LEU A 964 -32.31 -19.74 3.30
N LEU A 965 -31.77 -20.85 2.78
CA LEU A 965 -30.32 -21.13 2.74
C LEU A 965 -29.51 -20.14 1.89
N GLY A 966 -30.14 -19.42 0.94
CA GLY A 966 -29.49 -18.31 0.22
C GLY A 966 -29.00 -17.18 1.13
N LEU A 967 -29.54 -17.05 2.35
CA LEU A 967 -29.06 -16.08 3.34
C LEU A 967 -27.70 -16.44 3.95
N ALA A 968 -27.16 -17.64 3.70
CA ALA A 968 -25.80 -18.01 4.10
C ALA A 968 -24.69 -17.30 3.28
N TYR A 969 -25.03 -16.70 2.13
CA TYR A 969 -24.07 -16.08 1.20
C TYR A 969 -23.91 -14.59 1.49
N THR A 970 -22.66 -14.15 1.66
CA THR A 970 -22.30 -12.77 1.97
C THR A 970 -21.31 -12.19 0.94
N PRO A 971 -21.64 -11.05 0.31
CA PRO A 971 -20.72 -10.31 -0.54
C PRO A 971 -19.81 -9.37 0.26
N TYR A 972 -18.50 -9.49 0.04
CA TYR A 972 -17.46 -8.57 0.48
C TYR A 972 -16.96 -7.75 -0.71
N CYS A 973 -17.84 -6.87 -1.21
CA CYS A 973 -17.63 -6.01 -2.38
C CYS A 973 -18.57 -4.80 -2.33
N LEU A 974 -18.57 -3.97 -3.37
CA LEU A 974 -19.58 -2.91 -3.58
C LEU A 974 -20.91 -3.52 -4.06
N ALA A 975 -22.05 -2.89 -3.71
CA ALA A 975 -23.37 -3.36 -4.15
C ALA A 975 -23.52 -3.37 -5.69
N ASN A 976 -22.99 -2.35 -6.36
CA ASN A 976 -23.08 -2.13 -7.81
C ASN A 976 -21.92 -2.76 -8.61
N LEU A 977 -21.13 -3.65 -8.00
CA LEU A 977 -20.06 -4.35 -8.72
C LEU A 977 -20.65 -5.20 -9.86
N HIS A 978 -20.25 -4.92 -11.10
CA HIS A 978 -20.73 -5.57 -12.32
C HIS A 978 -19.59 -5.88 -13.30
N ILE A 979 -19.90 -6.63 -14.35
CA ILE A 979 -18.99 -6.88 -15.47
C ILE A 979 -19.09 -5.72 -16.47
N GLU A 980 -17.95 -5.12 -16.85
CA GLU A 980 -17.85 -4.18 -17.96
C GLU A 980 -17.14 -4.85 -19.15
N ARG A 981 -17.79 -4.89 -20.31
CA ARG A 981 -17.31 -5.54 -21.52
C ARG A 981 -16.76 -4.51 -22.51
N ASP A 982 -15.60 -4.79 -23.10
CA ASP A 982 -15.09 -4.06 -24.26
C ASP A 982 -16.11 -4.12 -25.43
N ASN A 983 -16.42 -2.96 -26.03
CA ASN A 983 -17.37 -2.80 -27.14
C ASN A 983 -16.75 -3.09 -28.53
#